data_AF-A0A4R3X6Q8-F1
#
_entry.id   AF-A0A4R3X6Q8-F1
#
_cell.length_a   1.000
_cell.length_b   1.000
_cell.length_c   1.000
_cell.angle_alpha   90.00
_cell.angle_beta   90.00
_cell.angle_gamma   90.00
#
_symmetry.space_group_name_H-M   'P 1'
#
loop_
_entity.id
_entity.type
_entity.pdbx_description
1 polymer ?
#
loop_
_entity_poly.entity_id
_entity_poly.type
_entity_poly.pdbx_seq_one_letter_code
_entity_poly.pdbx_strand_id
1 'polypeptide(L)'
;MRTDGSDVFDLFSKAYASEARETLSLQEYLLGCRDNASMYATAPERMIAAIGEAKLVDTSTDERLGRIFANRTIKLYPSFSDFFGMEDTIERIVGYFRYAAQGLEERKQILYLLGPVGGGKSSLAERLKKLMEEQPIYTLAIDGKISPVFESPLGLFSRERMGDLLEEKYGIAKRRLTGLISPWATKRLDEIGGDISKFSVVKLMPSRLRQIAIAKTEPGDENNQDVSALVGKVDIRQLENFSQADPDAYSYSGGLNRTTQGLLEFVEMFKAPIKVLHPLLTATQEGSYNGTENFGAFPYQGIVLAHSNESEWLQFKHNKNNEAFLDRILVVKVPYCLRVTEERLIYEKLLRESELSDSPCAPEVLENLSRFTVATRLTPHENSPTYTKMRVYDGENLKDTDPKAKSLQEYRDAGGVDEGMNGISTRFAFKVLSETFNYDTKEVAADPVHLMYILEQAIRREQFPKEVEANYLDFIRSEIAARYAEFIGHEIQKAYLESYSEYGQNLFDRYIAYADAWLEDQDFKDPDTGQILNRDILNSELSQIEKPAGIANPKDFRNEVVKFTLRARARNGGRNPAWTSYEKLREVIEKRMFGQVEDLLPVISFGSKKDSATEKQHADFVERMTARGYTVRQVRRLVDWYMRVNKAG
;
A
#
# COMPACT_ATOMS: atom_id res chain seq x y z
N MET A 1 22.90 15.80 -33.55
CA MET A 1 22.76 16.29 -32.15
C MET A 1 22.14 17.69 -32.18
N ARG A 2 20.81 17.77 -32.02
CA ARG A 2 20.01 18.93 -31.61
C ARG A 2 18.55 18.58 -31.89
N THR A 3 17.75 18.44 -30.81
CA THR A 3 16.29 18.68 -30.67
C THR A 3 15.63 17.72 -29.66
N ASP A 4 16.13 17.63 -28.42
CA ASP A 4 15.34 17.13 -27.27
C ASP A 4 15.18 18.20 -26.18
N GLY A 5 15.65 19.42 -26.43
CA GLY A 5 15.68 20.49 -25.44
C GLY A 5 14.40 21.34 -25.35
N SER A 6 13.44 21.23 -26.28
CA SER A 6 12.25 22.11 -26.30
C SER A 6 11.05 21.54 -25.57
N ASP A 7 10.93 20.21 -25.46
CA ASP A 7 9.72 19.56 -24.96
C ASP A 7 9.43 19.90 -23.49
N VAL A 8 10.47 19.94 -22.65
CA VAL A 8 10.33 20.28 -21.22
C VAL A 8 9.90 21.73 -21.01
N PHE A 9 10.48 22.68 -21.75
CA PHE A 9 10.11 24.10 -21.62
C PHE A 9 8.73 24.39 -22.21
N ASP A 10 8.36 23.71 -23.30
CA ASP A 10 7.02 23.83 -23.89
C ASP A 10 5.96 23.24 -22.97
N LEU A 11 6.23 22.09 -22.34
CA LEU A 11 5.33 21.46 -21.36
C LEU A 11 5.18 22.32 -20.12
N PHE A 12 6.27 22.88 -19.59
CA PHE A 12 6.21 23.84 -18.48
C PHE A 12 5.43 25.10 -18.86
N SER A 13 5.67 25.65 -20.05
CA SER A 13 4.97 26.84 -20.54
C SER A 13 3.46 26.57 -20.70
N LYS A 14 3.08 25.39 -21.21
CA LYS A 14 1.67 24.97 -21.29
C LYS A 14 1.05 24.78 -19.90
N ALA A 15 1.75 24.12 -18.97
CA ALA A 15 1.28 23.96 -17.60
C ALA A 15 1.10 25.32 -16.90
N TYR A 16 2.10 26.20 -17.01
CA TYR A 16 2.04 27.55 -16.46
C TYR A 16 0.94 28.42 -17.12
N ALA A 17 0.75 28.28 -18.43
CA ALA A 17 -0.34 28.96 -19.14
C ALA A 17 -1.72 28.40 -18.75
N SER A 18 -1.83 27.11 -18.43
CA SER A 18 -3.07 26.53 -17.90
C SER A 18 -3.40 27.02 -16.48
N GLU A 19 -2.40 27.47 -15.72
CA GLU A 19 -2.56 28.21 -14.47
C GLU A 19 -2.80 29.72 -14.68
N ALA A 20 -2.82 30.21 -15.92
CA ALA A 20 -3.02 31.62 -16.19
C ALA A 20 -4.39 32.08 -15.68
N ARG A 21 -4.37 33.24 -15.02
CA ARG A 21 -5.56 33.82 -14.39
C ARG A 21 -6.52 34.30 -15.47
N GLU A 22 -7.66 33.65 -15.56
CA GLU A 22 -8.78 34.12 -16.37
C GLU A 22 -9.61 35.07 -15.50
N THR A 23 -9.77 36.32 -15.96
CA THR A 23 -10.58 37.34 -15.29
C THR A 23 -11.88 37.54 -16.06
N LEU A 24 -12.99 37.45 -15.35
CA LEU A 24 -14.34 37.65 -15.84
C LEU A 24 -14.96 38.87 -15.16
N SER A 25 -15.88 39.55 -15.81
CA SER A 25 -16.82 40.43 -15.10
C SER A 25 -17.76 39.60 -14.23
N LEU A 26 -18.34 40.23 -13.21
CA LEU A 26 -19.33 39.55 -12.36
C LEU A 26 -20.54 39.06 -13.16
N GLN A 27 -20.93 39.77 -14.22
CA GLN A 27 -22.03 39.38 -15.10
C GLN A 27 -21.68 38.15 -15.95
N GLU A 28 -20.48 38.11 -16.55
CA GLU A 28 -20.00 36.93 -17.30
C GLU A 28 -19.91 35.71 -16.39
N TYR A 29 -19.46 35.89 -15.14
CA TYR A 29 -19.45 34.82 -14.14
C TYR A 29 -20.86 34.27 -13.88
N LEU A 30 -21.85 35.12 -13.62
CA LEU A 30 -23.23 34.69 -13.36
C LEU A 30 -23.86 33.98 -14.58
N LEU A 31 -23.63 34.50 -15.78
CA LEU A 31 -24.06 33.85 -17.02
C LEU A 31 -23.37 32.49 -17.21
N GLY A 32 -22.07 32.41 -16.93
CA GLY A 32 -21.31 31.17 -16.96
C GLY A 32 -21.83 30.13 -15.96
N CYS A 33 -22.22 30.55 -14.75
CA CYS A 33 -22.85 29.67 -13.75
C CYS A 33 -24.13 29.00 -14.26
N ARG A 34 -24.93 29.71 -15.06
CA ARG A 34 -26.14 29.14 -15.68
C ARG A 34 -25.82 27.97 -16.59
N ASP A 35 -24.74 28.08 -17.35
CA ASP A 35 -24.37 27.12 -18.39
C ASP A 35 -23.42 26.04 -17.86
N ASN A 36 -22.73 26.30 -16.74
CA ASN A 36 -21.78 25.38 -16.12
C ASN A 36 -21.80 25.45 -14.58
N ALA A 37 -22.36 24.41 -13.96
CA ALA A 37 -22.44 24.30 -12.51
C ALA A 37 -21.07 24.22 -11.80
N SER A 38 -19.98 23.87 -12.51
CA SER A 38 -18.65 23.82 -11.89
C SER A 38 -18.11 25.20 -11.50
N MET A 39 -18.69 26.29 -12.04
CA MET A 39 -18.31 27.66 -11.69
C MET A 39 -18.71 28.09 -10.28
N TYR A 40 -19.66 27.38 -9.66
CA TYR A 40 -20.06 27.59 -8.27
C TYR A 40 -19.98 26.32 -7.42
N ALA A 41 -19.25 25.29 -7.90
CA ALA A 41 -19.07 24.04 -7.18
C ALA A 41 -18.36 24.28 -5.84
N THR A 42 -18.87 23.64 -4.78
CA THR A 42 -18.26 23.69 -3.45
C THR A 42 -16.97 22.87 -3.39
N ALA A 43 -16.17 23.05 -2.34
CA ALA A 43 -14.94 22.28 -2.18
C ALA A 43 -15.17 20.74 -2.18
N PRO A 44 -16.22 20.18 -1.54
CA PRO A 44 -16.55 18.75 -1.66
C PRO A 44 -16.95 18.31 -3.08
N GLU A 45 -17.71 19.13 -3.82
CA GLU A 45 -18.12 18.79 -5.20
C GLU A 45 -16.91 18.74 -6.13
N ARG A 46 -16.00 19.70 -6.01
CA ARG A 46 -14.75 19.70 -6.76
C ARG A 46 -13.85 18.53 -6.37
N MET A 47 -13.80 18.17 -5.08
CA MET A 47 -13.09 16.97 -4.64
C MET A 47 -13.67 15.70 -5.27
N ILE A 48 -15.00 15.54 -5.30
CA ILE A 48 -15.64 14.38 -5.96
C ILE A 48 -15.33 14.36 -7.47
N ALA A 49 -15.39 15.52 -8.13
CA ALA A 49 -15.05 15.62 -9.55
C ALA A 49 -13.59 15.22 -9.83
N ALA A 50 -12.64 15.63 -8.97
CA ALA A 50 -11.24 15.25 -9.08
C ALA A 50 -10.98 13.77 -8.74
N ILE A 51 -11.68 13.22 -7.73
CA ILE A 51 -11.59 11.78 -7.40
C ILE A 51 -12.05 10.92 -8.58
N GLY A 52 -13.06 11.38 -9.33
CA GLY A 52 -13.59 10.69 -10.50
C GLY A 52 -14.53 9.53 -10.16
N GLU A 53 -14.93 8.80 -11.20
CA GLU A 53 -15.88 7.70 -11.06
C GLU A 53 -15.24 6.44 -10.48
N ALA A 54 -16.02 5.72 -9.68
CA ALA A 54 -15.60 4.43 -9.15
C ALA A 54 -15.67 3.34 -10.22
N LYS A 55 -14.62 2.54 -10.33
CA LYS A 55 -14.66 1.26 -11.03
C LYS A 55 -15.32 0.22 -10.13
N LEU A 56 -16.46 -0.31 -10.57
CA LEU A 56 -17.13 -1.42 -9.90
C LEU A 56 -16.38 -2.72 -10.20
N VAL A 57 -15.99 -3.43 -9.14
CA VAL A 57 -15.30 -4.72 -9.24
C VAL A 57 -16.18 -5.79 -8.60
N ASP A 58 -16.64 -6.73 -9.42
CA ASP A 58 -17.34 -7.93 -8.95
C ASP A 58 -16.33 -8.94 -8.43
N THR A 59 -16.20 -9.02 -7.10
CA THR A 59 -15.21 -9.89 -6.46
C THR A 59 -15.56 -11.37 -6.56
N SER A 60 -16.76 -11.75 -7.00
CA SER A 60 -17.10 -13.17 -7.23
C SER A 60 -16.35 -13.78 -8.41
N THR A 61 -15.79 -12.95 -9.28
CA THR A 61 -15.03 -13.39 -10.47
C THR A 61 -13.59 -13.80 -10.16
N ASP A 62 -13.08 -13.44 -8.98
CA ASP A 62 -11.74 -13.76 -8.51
C ASP A 62 -11.85 -14.51 -7.18
N GLU A 63 -11.34 -15.73 -7.10
CA GLU A 63 -11.51 -16.56 -5.90
C GLU A 63 -10.91 -15.94 -4.63
N ARG A 64 -9.78 -15.24 -4.74
CA ARG A 64 -9.10 -14.60 -3.61
C ARG A 64 -9.93 -13.41 -3.14
N LEU A 65 -10.29 -12.51 -4.05
CA LEU A 65 -11.11 -11.33 -3.73
C LEU A 65 -12.50 -11.74 -3.23
N GLY A 66 -13.09 -12.79 -3.80
CA GLY A 66 -14.38 -13.33 -3.39
C GLY A 66 -14.38 -13.79 -1.93
N ARG A 67 -13.27 -14.38 -1.46
CA ARG A 67 -13.08 -14.73 -0.04
C ARG A 67 -12.87 -13.50 0.85
N ILE A 68 -12.07 -12.52 0.40
CA ILE A 68 -11.75 -11.29 1.17
C ILE A 68 -12.97 -10.39 1.35
N PHE A 69 -13.79 -10.25 0.30
CA PHE A 69 -14.92 -9.32 0.23
C PHE A 69 -16.29 -10.02 0.23
N ALA A 70 -16.33 -11.32 0.49
CA ALA A 70 -17.54 -12.13 0.53
C ALA A 70 -18.38 -12.01 -0.75
N ASN A 71 -17.73 -12.08 -1.91
CA ASN A 71 -18.33 -11.97 -3.26
C ASN A 71 -19.14 -10.67 -3.49
N ARG A 72 -18.89 -9.62 -2.71
CA ARG A 72 -19.57 -8.32 -2.87
C ARG A 72 -18.95 -7.54 -4.03
N THR A 73 -19.76 -6.73 -4.70
CA THR A 73 -19.24 -5.70 -5.60
C THR A 73 -18.65 -4.56 -4.79
N ILE A 74 -17.38 -4.25 -5.02
CA ILE A 74 -16.69 -3.14 -4.36
C ILE A 74 -16.43 -1.99 -5.33
N LYS A 75 -16.25 -0.79 -4.79
CA LYS A 75 -15.89 0.41 -5.56
C LYS A 75 -14.40 0.68 -5.39
N LEU A 76 -13.67 0.69 -6.50
CA LEU A 76 -12.27 1.10 -6.53
C LEU A 76 -12.13 2.44 -7.25
N TYR A 77 -11.34 3.35 -6.70
CA TYR A 77 -11.15 4.69 -7.26
C TYR A 77 -9.75 4.78 -7.89
N PRO A 78 -9.63 4.99 -9.22
CA PRO A 78 -8.35 5.06 -9.91
C PRO A 78 -7.38 6.09 -9.32
N SER A 79 -7.89 7.21 -8.83
CA SER A 79 -7.12 8.27 -8.16
C SER A 79 -6.37 7.79 -6.90
N PHE A 80 -6.73 6.63 -6.37
CA PHE A 80 -6.11 5.99 -5.20
C PHE A 80 -5.47 4.62 -5.52
N SER A 81 -5.14 4.34 -6.78
CA SER A 81 -4.53 3.06 -7.20
C SER A 81 -3.24 2.69 -6.46
N ASP A 82 -2.52 3.68 -5.93
CA ASP A 82 -1.25 3.49 -5.23
C ASP A 82 -1.40 3.22 -3.72
N PHE A 83 -2.63 3.00 -3.25
CA PHE A 83 -2.98 2.68 -1.86
C PHE A 83 -3.50 1.25 -1.78
N PHE A 84 -2.64 0.33 -1.33
CA PHE A 84 -2.95 -1.09 -1.24
C PHE A 84 -3.56 -1.44 0.11
N GLY A 85 -4.61 -2.26 0.11
CA GLY A 85 -5.27 -2.72 1.33
C GLY A 85 -6.17 -1.69 2.04
N MET A 86 -6.50 -0.57 1.37
CA MET A 86 -7.24 0.57 1.95
C MET A 86 -8.64 0.80 1.34
N GLU A 87 -9.21 -0.18 0.66
CA GLU A 87 -10.45 -0.06 -0.12
C GLU A 87 -11.61 0.47 0.73
N ASP A 88 -11.83 -0.10 1.92
CA ASP A 88 -12.89 0.35 2.84
C ASP A 88 -12.63 1.76 3.40
N THR A 89 -11.38 2.08 3.70
CA THR A 89 -10.97 3.41 4.18
C THR A 89 -11.22 4.47 3.12
N ILE A 90 -10.85 4.18 1.86
CA ILE A 90 -11.06 5.09 0.73
C ILE A 90 -12.56 5.27 0.47
N GLU A 91 -13.38 4.21 0.46
CA GLU A 91 -14.83 4.36 0.27
C GLU A 91 -15.47 5.23 1.37
N ARG A 92 -14.99 5.16 2.62
CA ARG A 92 -15.44 6.06 3.70
C ARG A 92 -15.06 7.51 3.46
N ILE A 93 -13.82 7.77 3.02
CA ILE A 93 -13.35 9.13 2.68
C ILE A 93 -14.15 9.69 1.50
N VAL A 94 -14.35 8.91 0.44
CA VAL A 94 -15.16 9.33 -0.70
C VAL A 94 -16.62 9.52 -0.29
N GLY A 95 -17.14 8.65 0.59
CA GLY A 95 -18.46 8.78 1.20
C GLY A 95 -18.64 10.14 1.88
N TYR A 96 -17.69 10.56 2.73
CA TYR A 96 -17.69 11.89 3.35
C TYR A 96 -17.85 13.00 2.33
N PHE A 97 -17.02 13.02 1.28
CA PHE A 97 -17.09 14.06 0.25
C PHE A 97 -18.40 14.01 -0.53
N ARG A 98 -18.94 12.82 -0.79
CA ARG A 98 -20.21 12.62 -1.51
C ARG A 98 -21.38 13.17 -0.71
N TYR A 99 -21.45 12.86 0.59
CA TYR A 99 -22.50 13.35 1.48
C TYR A 99 -22.37 14.87 1.70
N ALA A 100 -21.15 15.37 1.87
CA ALA A 100 -20.88 16.80 1.97
C ALA A 100 -21.26 17.57 0.68
N ALA A 101 -20.98 17.02 -0.50
CA ALA A 101 -21.37 17.57 -1.80
C ALA A 101 -22.90 17.64 -1.97
N GLN A 102 -23.63 16.67 -1.42
CA GLN A 102 -25.09 16.67 -1.40
C GLN A 102 -25.69 17.69 -0.40
N GLY A 103 -24.85 18.28 0.46
CA GLY A 103 -25.25 19.28 1.44
C GLY A 103 -25.74 18.68 2.77
N LEU A 104 -25.38 17.43 3.07
CA LEU A 104 -25.67 16.73 4.33
C LEU A 104 -24.75 17.20 5.47
N GLU A 105 -24.89 16.61 6.66
CA GLU A 105 -24.24 17.08 7.89
C GLU A 105 -22.71 16.99 7.84
N GLU A 106 -22.15 16.05 7.06
CA GLU A 106 -20.71 15.87 6.86
C GLU A 106 -20.01 17.16 6.39
N ARG A 107 -20.72 18.04 5.67
CA ARG A 107 -20.18 19.34 5.24
C ARG A 107 -19.79 20.25 6.42
N LYS A 108 -20.36 20.02 7.61
CA LYS A 108 -20.11 20.78 8.84
C LYS A 108 -19.13 20.09 9.79
N GLN A 109 -18.54 18.98 9.36
CA GLN A 109 -17.64 18.17 10.18
C GLN A 109 -16.22 18.22 9.65
N ILE A 110 -15.27 18.13 10.58
CA ILE A 110 -13.85 17.92 10.29
C ILE A 110 -13.67 16.45 9.90
N LEU A 111 -13.08 16.20 8.73
CA LEU A 111 -12.65 14.85 8.36
C LEU A 111 -11.40 14.50 9.15
N TYR A 112 -11.47 13.53 10.05
CA TYR A 112 -10.36 13.16 10.92
C TYR A 112 -9.84 11.75 10.62
N LEU A 113 -8.58 11.66 10.19
CA LEU A 113 -7.91 10.38 9.95
C LEU A 113 -7.21 9.91 11.22
N LEU A 114 -7.67 8.79 11.77
CA LEU A 114 -7.14 8.15 12.97
C LEU A 114 -6.39 6.88 12.59
N GLY A 115 -5.15 6.70 13.06
CA GLY A 115 -4.38 5.51 12.70
C GLY A 115 -2.99 5.50 13.31
N PRO A 116 -2.26 4.39 13.21
CA PRO A 116 -0.90 4.30 13.72
C PRO A 116 0.10 5.12 12.89
N VAL A 117 1.30 5.29 13.44
CA VAL A 117 2.41 6.00 12.77
C VAL A 117 2.84 5.21 11.53
N GLY A 118 2.88 5.86 10.37
CA GLY A 118 3.21 5.17 9.11
C GLY A 118 2.05 4.37 8.51
N GLY A 119 0.83 4.47 9.05
CA GLY A 119 -0.38 3.87 8.45
C GLY A 119 -0.90 4.57 7.20
N GLY A 120 -0.14 5.45 6.54
CA GLY A 120 -0.56 6.10 5.28
C GLY A 120 -1.46 7.34 5.41
N LYS A 121 -1.76 7.85 6.62
CA LYS A 121 -2.61 9.04 6.84
C LYS A 121 -2.12 10.28 6.09
N SER A 122 -0.84 10.62 6.24
CA SER A 122 -0.23 11.78 5.57
C SER A 122 -0.17 11.59 4.06
N SER A 123 0.02 10.35 3.59
CA SER A 123 -0.02 10.02 2.16
C SER A 123 -1.43 10.23 1.58
N LEU A 124 -2.49 9.86 2.33
CA LEU A 124 -3.88 10.14 1.95
C LEU A 124 -4.15 11.64 1.92
N ALA A 125 -3.71 12.39 2.94
CA ALA A 125 -3.85 13.85 2.98
C ALA A 125 -3.14 14.50 1.79
N GLU A 126 -1.94 14.03 1.43
CA GLU A 126 -1.21 14.52 0.27
C GLU A 126 -1.91 14.22 -1.05
N ARG A 127 -2.49 13.01 -1.20
CA ARG A 127 -3.28 12.66 -2.37
C ARG A 127 -4.52 13.54 -2.50
N LEU A 128 -5.23 13.80 -1.40
CA LEU A 128 -6.40 14.69 -1.40
C LEU A 128 -6.04 16.13 -1.78
N LYS A 129 -4.91 16.66 -1.27
CA LYS A 129 -4.43 17.98 -1.68
C LYS A 129 -4.09 18.02 -3.17
N LYS A 130 -3.43 16.98 -3.71
CA LYS A 130 -3.15 16.89 -5.16
C LYS A 130 -4.44 16.89 -5.99
N LEU A 131 -5.47 16.14 -5.57
CA LEU A 131 -6.77 16.12 -6.25
C LEU A 131 -7.47 17.48 -6.20
N MET A 132 -7.32 18.23 -5.10
CA MET A 132 -7.87 19.59 -5.01
C MET A 132 -7.23 20.56 -6.02
N GLU A 133 -5.99 20.31 -6.48
CA GLU A 133 -5.31 21.12 -7.50
C GLU A 133 -5.86 20.89 -8.91
N GLU A 134 -6.73 19.90 -9.13
CA GLU A 134 -7.25 19.57 -10.48
C GLU A 134 -8.48 20.41 -10.88
N GLN A 135 -9.12 21.07 -9.92
CA GLN A 135 -10.38 21.80 -10.14
C GLN A 135 -10.26 23.27 -9.73
N PRO A 136 -10.62 24.23 -10.59
CA PRO A 136 -10.47 25.66 -10.30
C PRO A 136 -11.46 26.16 -9.24
N ILE A 137 -11.10 27.26 -8.59
CA ILE A 137 -12.01 28.11 -7.81
C ILE A 137 -12.27 29.42 -8.56
N TYR A 138 -13.35 30.10 -8.18
CA TYR A 138 -13.69 31.44 -8.66
C TYR A 138 -13.74 32.36 -7.46
N THR A 139 -13.07 33.50 -7.53
CA THR A 139 -12.96 34.42 -6.39
C THR A 139 -13.12 35.88 -6.79
N LEU A 140 -13.59 36.71 -5.85
CA LEU A 140 -13.72 38.15 -6.04
C LEU A 140 -12.37 38.83 -6.24
N ALA A 141 -12.35 39.81 -7.13
CA ALA A 141 -11.23 40.72 -7.31
C ALA A 141 -11.73 42.12 -7.67
N ILE A 142 -10.96 43.14 -7.31
CA ILE A 142 -11.22 44.52 -7.65
C ILE A 142 -9.90 45.25 -7.91
N ASP A 143 -9.83 46.07 -8.96
CA ASP A 143 -8.62 46.79 -9.36
C ASP A 143 -7.35 45.92 -9.44
N GLY A 144 -7.52 44.70 -9.97
CA GLY A 144 -6.44 43.70 -10.09
C GLY A 144 -6.02 43.04 -8.76
N LYS A 145 -6.62 43.40 -7.62
CA LYS A 145 -6.40 42.77 -6.32
C LYS A 145 -7.44 41.68 -6.08
N ILE A 146 -6.96 40.46 -5.84
CA ILE A 146 -7.78 39.29 -5.52
C ILE A 146 -8.14 39.33 -4.02
N SER A 147 -9.33 38.86 -3.66
CA SER A 147 -9.72 38.66 -2.27
C SER A 147 -8.66 37.83 -1.53
N PRO A 148 -8.10 38.33 -0.42
CA PRO A 148 -6.99 37.68 0.25
C PRO A 148 -7.40 36.36 0.94
N VAL A 149 -8.71 36.16 1.14
CA VAL A 149 -9.30 34.92 1.65
C VAL A 149 -9.83 34.00 0.54
N PHE A 150 -9.71 34.37 -0.73
CA PHE A 150 -10.26 33.59 -1.84
C PHE A 150 -11.75 33.29 -1.69
N GLU A 151 -12.57 34.26 -1.27
CA GLU A 151 -14.00 34.06 -1.07
C GLU A 151 -14.77 33.86 -2.39
N SER A 152 -15.88 33.14 -2.32
CA SER A 152 -16.78 32.93 -3.45
C SER A 152 -17.50 34.23 -3.83
N PRO A 153 -17.64 34.56 -5.13
CA PRO A 153 -18.45 35.70 -5.58
C PRO A 153 -19.90 35.64 -5.13
N LEU A 154 -20.41 34.42 -4.85
CA LEU A 154 -21.79 34.23 -4.37
C LEU A 154 -22.04 34.82 -2.98
N GLY A 155 -20.98 35.15 -2.22
CA GLY A 155 -21.10 35.84 -0.93
C GLY A 155 -21.79 37.20 -1.03
N LEU A 156 -21.70 37.88 -2.19
CA LEU A 156 -22.32 39.19 -2.44
C LEU A 156 -23.86 39.16 -2.42
N PHE A 157 -24.48 37.99 -2.64
CA PHE A 157 -25.91 37.89 -2.86
C PHE A 157 -26.62 37.35 -1.61
N SER A 158 -27.59 38.12 -1.11
CA SER A 158 -28.44 37.70 0.01
C SER A 158 -29.43 36.63 -0.44
N ARG A 159 -29.48 35.51 0.29
CA ARG A 159 -30.42 34.41 0.06
C ARG A 159 -31.88 34.86 0.06
N GLU A 160 -32.24 35.76 0.98
CA GLU A 160 -33.62 36.20 1.20
C GLU A 160 -34.08 37.19 0.13
N ARG A 161 -33.20 38.10 -0.27
CA ARG A 161 -33.56 39.19 -1.20
C ARG A 161 -33.36 38.82 -2.67
N MET A 162 -32.36 38.00 -2.96
CA MET A 162 -31.89 37.74 -4.33
C MET A 162 -31.99 36.27 -4.72
N GLY A 163 -32.37 35.38 -3.79
CA GLY A 163 -32.40 33.94 -4.02
C GLY A 163 -33.29 33.50 -5.19
N ASP A 164 -34.53 33.98 -5.25
CA ASP A 164 -35.47 33.66 -6.35
C ASP A 164 -34.91 34.07 -7.71
N LEU A 165 -34.38 35.30 -7.80
CA LEU A 165 -33.81 35.83 -9.03
C LEU A 165 -32.62 34.99 -9.53
N LEU A 166 -31.73 34.60 -8.62
CA LEU A 166 -30.52 33.85 -8.93
C LEU A 166 -30.82 32.41 -9.34
N GLU A 167 -31.83 31.80 -8.70
CA GLU A 167 -32.30 30.46 -9.04
C GLU A 167 -33.00 30.44 -10.41
N GLU A 168 -33.91 31.39 -10.68
CA GLU A 168 -34.66 31.46 -11.94
C GLU A 168 -33.79 31.84 -13.15
N LYS A 169 -32.92 32.85 -13.02
CA LYS A 169 -32.15 33.38 -14.16
C LYS A 169 -30.84 32.68 -14.40
N TYR A 170 -30.18 32.20 -13.33
CA TYR A 170 -28.82 31.68 -13.39
C TYR A 170 -28.69 30.25 -12.89
N GLY A 171 -29.79 29.58 -12.48
CA GLY A 171 -29.77 28.20 -12.02
C GLY A 171 -29.05 27.99 -10.68
N ILE A 172 -28.71 29.07 -9.96
CA ILE A 172 -27.98 29.00 -8.70
C ILE A 172 -28.98 28.78 -7.57
N ALA A 173 -29.02 27.55 -7.04
CA ALA A 173 -29.92 27.20 -5.94
C ALA A 173 -29.71 28.11 -4.71
N LYS A 174 -30.80 28.54 -4.08
CA LYS A 174 -30.78 29.46 -2.92
C LYS A 174 -29.85 29.04 -1.78
N ARG A 175 -29.69 27.72 -1.58
CA ARG A 175 -28.82 27.14 -0.54
C ARG A 175 -27.32 27.44 -0.75
N ARG A 176 -26.92 27.91 -1.94
CA ARG A 176 -25.54 28.29 -2.28
C ARG A 176 -25.20 29.72 -1.84
N LEU A 177 -26.22 30.54 -1.61
CA LEU A 177 -26.05 31.95 -1.27
C LEU A 177 -25.86 32.06 0.24
N THR A 178 -24.64 32.40 0.66
CA THR A 178 -24.34 32.65 2.07
C THR A 178 -24.71 34.07 2.49
N GLY A 179 -24.68 35.04 1.56
CA GLY A 179 -24.87 36.46 1.87
C GLY A 179 -23.80 37.05 2.79
N LEU A 180 -22.66 36.36 2.93
CA LEU A 180 -21.55 36.76 3.78
C LEU A 180 -20.31 36.99 2.91
N ILE A 181 -19.81 38.22 2.94
CA ILE A 181 -18.54 38.64 2.36
C ILE A 181 -17.54 38.96 3.47
N SER A 182 -16.25 38.84 3.15
CA SER A 182 -15.18 39.15 4.10
C SER A 182 -15.14 40.65 4.44
N PRO A 183 -14.56 41.03 5.60
CA PRO A 183 -14.25 42.43 5.92
C PRO A 183 -13.49 43.18 4.82
N TRP A 184 -12.60 42.50 4.09
CA TRP A 184 -11.92 43.06 2.93
C TRP A 184 -12.91 43.43 1.83
N ALA A 185 -13.78 42.50 1.46
CA ALA A 185 -14.78 42.72 0.42
C ALA A 185 -15.83 43.76 0.85
N THR A 186 -16.22 43.80 2.13
CA THR A 186 -17.10 44.84 2.68
C THR A 186 -16.50 46.23 2.51
N LYS A 187 -15.23 46.42 2.91
CA LYS A 187 -14.54 47.71 2.73
C LYS A 187 -14.52 48.13 1.26
N ARG A 188 -14.20 47.21 0.34
CA ARG A 188 -14.19 47.48 -1.11
C ARG A 188 -15.57 47.84 -1.64
N LEU A 189 -16.62 47.17 -1.16
CA LEU A 189 -18.01 47.45 -1.53
C LEU A 189 -18.44 48.85 -1.08
N ASP A 190 -18.03 49.28 0.10
CA ASP A 190 -18.30 50.63 0.62
C ASP A 190 -17.55 51.71 -0.19
N GLU A 191 -16.28 51.49 -0.51
CA GLU A 191 -15.44 52.40 -1.31
C GLU A 191 -16.01 52.66 -2.72
N ILE A 192 -16.67 51.67 -3.31
CA ILE A 192 -17.31 51.80 -4.62
C ILE A 192 -18.77 52.26 -4.57
N GLY A 193 -19.30 52.55 -3.39
CA GLY A 193 -20.68 53.00 -3.19
C GLY A 193 -21.74 51.91 -3.44
N GLY A 194 -21.38 50.64 -3.21
CA GLY A 194 -22.29 49.51 -3.39
C GLY A 194 -22.44 48.99 -4.82
N ASP A 195 -21.73 49.57 -5.78
CA ASP A 195 -21.79 49.16 -7.20
C ASP A 195 -20.99 47.87 -7.44
N ILE A 196 -21.65 46.72 -7.30
CA ILE A 196 -21.04 45.40 -7.50
C ILE A 196 -20.52 45.15 -8.92
N SER A 197 -20.90 45.97 -9.92
CA SER A 197 -20.41 45.81 -11.31
C SER A 197 -18.92 46.09 -11.46
N LYS A 198 -18.31 46.80 -10.50
CA LYS A 198 -16.86 47.04 -10.46
C LYS A 198 -16.07 45.85 -9.91
N PHE A 199 -16.73 44.87 -9.30
CA PHE A 199 -16.07 43.60 -8.98
C PHE A 199 -15.89 42.76 -10.24
N SER A 200 -14.72 42.14 -10.30
CA SER A 200 -14.38 41.09 -11.25
C SER A 200 -14.29 39.74 -10.53
N VAL A 201 -14.34 38.66 -11.29
CA VAL A 201 -14.17 37.30 -10.79
C VAL A 201 -12.93 36.71 -11.45
N VAL A 202 -12.01 36.20 -10.65
CA VAL A 202 -10.79 35.56 -11.12
C VAL A 202 -10.90 34.06 -10.91
N LYS A 203 -10.70 33.31 -11.99
CA LYS A 203 -10.54 31.86 -11.94
C LYS A 203 -9.12 31.53 -11.52
N LEU A 204 -8.97 30.72 -10.46
CA LEU A 204 -7.68 30.32 -9.91
C LEU A 204 -7.61 28.81 -9.77
N MET A 205 -6.46 28.23 -10.12
CA MET A 205 -6.16 26.86 -9.73
C MET A 205 -5.69 26.83 -8.28
N PRO A 206 -6.27 25.97 -7.41
CA PRO A 206 -5.71 25.70 -6.09
C PRO A 206 -4.24 25.26 -6.22
N SER A 207 -3.41 25.63 -5.24
CA SER A 207 -1.98 25.38 -5.27
C SER A 207 -1.41 25.24 -3.87
N ARG A 208 -0.80 24.09 -3.58
CA ARG A 208 -0.01 23.87 -2.36
C ARG A 208 1.18 24.84 -2.29
N LEU A 209 1.89 25.00 -3.41
CA LEU A 209 3.11 25.80 -3.50
C LEU A 209 2.85 27.29 -3.20
N ARG A 210 1.77 27.84 -3.77
CA ARG A 210 1.39 29.25 -3.58
C ARG A 210 0.40 29.47 -2.42
N GLN A 211 0.07 28.41 -1.70
CA GLN A 211 -0.96 28.38 -0.65
C GLN A 211 -2.28 29.03 -1.10
N ILE A 212 -2.77 28.67 -2.30
CA ILE A 212 -4.04 29.15 -2.85
C ILE A 212 -5.06 28.03 -2.63
N ALA A 213 -6.06 28.26 -1.77
CA ALA A 213 -7.08 27.28 -1.41
C ALA A 213 -6.55 25.94 -0.87
N ILE A 214 -5.25 25.80 -0.61
CA ILE A 214 -4.67 24.63 0.04
C ILE A 214 -3.64 25.14 1.03
N ALA A 215 -3.77 24.74 2.29
CA ALA A 215 -2.83 25.10 3.34
C ALA A 215 -2.61 23.93 4.29
N LYS A 216 -1.45 23.94 4.94
CA LYS A 216 -1.08 23.00 5.98
C LYS A 216 -0.78 23.80 7.25
N THR A 217 -1.38 23.39 8.36
CA THR A 217 -1.15 23.94 9.70
C THR A 217 -0.63 22.82 10.59
N GLU A 218 0.42 23.13 11.35
CA GLU A 218 1.02 22.23 12.32
C GLU A 218 0.92 22.88 13.71
N PRO A 219 0.86 22.08 14.79
CA PRO A 219 0.94 22.60 16.14
C PRO A 219 2.29 23.29 16.34
N GLY A 220 2.25 24.48 16.92
CA GLY A 220 3.44 25.14 17.45
C GLY A 220 3.69 24.71 18.89
N ASP A 221 4.73 25.23 19.53
CA ASP A 221 4.94 25.02 20.97
C ASP A 221 3.73 25.51 21.77
N GLU A 222 3.31 24.79 22.81
CA GLU A 222 2.14 25.15 23.65
C GLU A 222 2.19 26.60 24.18
N ASN A 223 3.40 27.13 24.40
CA ASN A 223 3.62 28.50 24.90
C ASN A 223 3.54 29.58 23.82
N ASN A 224 3.73 29.22 22.55
CA ASN A 224 3.85 30.15 21.43
C ASN A 224 2.77 29.97 20.35
N GLN A 225 1.97 28.91 20.43
CA GLN A 225 0.93 28.67 19.44
C GLN A 225 -0.27 29.58 19.68
N ASP A 226 -0.45 30.49 18.74
CA ASP A 226 -1.53 31.47 18.73
C ASP A 226 -2.59 31.10 17.68
N VAL A 227 -3.83 31.50 17.95
CA VAL A 227 -5.00 31.36 17.08
C VAL A 227 -4.74 31.97 15.69
N SER A 228 -3.83 32.94 15.61
CA SER A 228 -3.39 33.57 14.36
C SER A 228 -2.87 32.62 13.29
N ALA A 229 -2.38 31.43 13.67
CA ALA A 229 -2.01 30.38 12.71
C ALA A 229 -3.20 29.90 11.85
N LEU A 230 -4.43 30.01 12.38
CA LEU A 230 -5.66 29.67 11.65
C LEU A 230 -6.35 30.90 11.08
N VAL A 231 -6.47 31.98 11.84
CA VAL A 231 -7.37 33.09 11.49
C VAL A 231 -6.68 34.34 10.93
N GLY A 232 -5.34 34.39 10.98
CA GLY A 232 -4.54 35.56 10.59
C GLY A 232 -4.23 36.48 11.76
N LYS A 233 -3.55 37.59 11.50
CA LYS A 233 -3.21 38.60 12.52
C LYS A 233 -3.02 39.99 11.90
N VAL A 234 -2.97 41.03 12.72
CA VAL A 234 -2.63 42.38 12.26
C VAL A 234 -1.16 42.44 11.82
N ASP A 235 -0.90 43.07 10.68
CA ASP A 235 0.45 43.42 10.25
C ASP A 235 0.86 44.77 10.84
N ILE A 236 1.77 44.73 11.81
CA ILE A 236 2.27 45.92 12.52
C ILE A 236 2.81 46.97 11.53
N ARG A 237 3.35 46.55 10.39
CA ARG A 237 3.90 47.47 9.37
C ARG A 237 2.82 48.30 8.66
N GLN A 238 1.58 47.81 8.64
CA GLN A 238 0.47 48.52 8.01
C GLN A 238 -0.21 49.51 8.97
N LEU A 239 0.09 49.44 10.27
CA LEU A 239 -0.49 50.32 11.29
C LEU A 239 -0.06 51.79 11.16
N GLU A 240 1.00 52.07 10.40
CA GLU A 240 1.38 53.45 10.05
C GLU A 240 0.35 54.09 9.09
N ASN A 241 -0.28 53.29 8.24
CA ASN A 241 -1.19 53.75 7.18
C ASN A 241 -2.67 53.49 7.50
N PHE A 242 -2.95 52.50 8.34
CA PHE A 242 -4.30 51.99 8.59
C PHE A 242 -4.54 51.74 10.08
N SER A 243 -5.79 51.85 10.52
CA SER A 243 -6.16 51.50 11.90
C SER A 243 -6.05 49.99 12.16
N GLN A 244 -5.91 49.58 13.42
CA GLN A 244 -5.83 48.16 13.79
C GLN A 244 -7.06 47.34 13.34
N ALA A 245 -8.24 47.95 13.33
CA ALA A 245 -9.49 47.33 12.87
C ALA A 245 -9.76 47.55 11.36
N ASP A 246 -8.76 48.00 10.60
CA ASP A 246 -8.88 48.14 9.15
C ASP A 246 -8.50 46.80 8.46
N PRO A 247 -9.36 46.24 7.58
CA PRO A 247 -9.04 45.04 6.81
C PRO A 247 -7.71 45.09 6.04
N ASP A 248 -7.27 46.28 5.61
CA ASP A 248 -6.00 46.46 4.90
C ASP A 248 -4.77 46.42 5.82
N ALA A 249 -4.96 46.54 7.13
CA ALA A 249 -3.93 46.27 8.12
C ALA A 249 -3.80 44.78 8.48
N TYR A 250 -4.67 43.92 7.93
CA TYR A 250 -4.73 42.52 8.32
C TYR A 250 -3.86 41.61 7.44
N SER A 251 -3.05 40.76 8.08
CA SER A 251 -2.32 39.67 7.44
C SER A 251 -3.18 38.43 7.39
N TYR A 252 -3.75 38.17 6.21
CA TYR A 252 -4.56 37.01 5.84
C TYR A 252 -3.75 35.73 5.63
N SER A 253 -2.81 35.45 6.55
CA SER A 253 -1.88 34.32 6.45
C SER A 253 -2.36 33.05 7.17
N GLY A 254 -3.48 33.11 7.87
CA GLY A 254 -4.00 31.98 8.62
C GLY A 254 -4.53 30.85 7.72
N GLY A 255 -4.45 29.61 8.21
CA GLY A 255 -4.90 28.42 7.47
C GLY A 255 -6.34 28.53 6.95
N LEU A 256 -7.27 29.06 7.75
CA LEU A 256 -8.66 29.27 7.34
C LEU A 256 -8.77 30.39 6.29
N ASN A 257 -7.99 31.47 6.40
CA ASN A 257 -7.98 32.53 5.37
C ASN A 257 -7.55 31.97 4.02
N ARG A 258 -6.51 31.14 4.01
CA ARG A 258 -5.94 30.60 2.76
C ARG A 258 -6.78 29.49 2.14
N THR A 259 -7.82 28.99 2.84
CA THR A 259 -8.58 27.79 2.46
C THR A 259 -10.10 27.98 2.46
N THR A 260 -10.62 29.22 2.41
CA THR A 260 -12.08 29.48 2.41
C THR A 260 -12.86 28.68 1.37
N GLN A 261 -12.29 28.39 0.21
CA GLN A 261 -12.91 27.53 -0.80
C GLN A 261 -12.11 26.24 -0.99
N GLY A 262 -11.36 25.78 0.00
CA GLY A 262 -10.20 24.93 -0.20
C GLY A 262 -10.11 23.69 0.68
N LEU A 263 -8.89 23.19 0.88
CA LEU A 263 -8.57 22.12 1.81
C LEU A 263 -7.51 22.60 2.82
N LEU A 264 -7.86 22.61 4.10
CA LEU A 264 -6.94 22.83 5.21
C LEU A 264 -6.53 21.48 5.80
N GLU A 265 -5.23 21.16 5.76
CA GLU A 265 -4.67 20.04 6.53
C GLU A 265 -4.19 20.54 7.89
N PHE A 266 -4.74 20.00 8.98
CA PHE A 266 -4.24 20.20 10.34
C PHE A 266 -3.56 18.92 10.85
N VAL A 267 -2.23 18.92 10.83
CA VAL A 267 -1.41 17.81 11.31
C VAL A 267 -1.42 17.77 12.84
N GLU A 268 -1.61 16.59 13.43
CA GLU A 268 -1.53 16.39 14.89
C GLU A 268 -2.38 17.41 15.68
N MET A 269 -3.59 17.68 15.19
CA MET A 269 -4.49 18.75 15.67
C MET A 269 -4.66 18.77 17.19
N PHE A 270 -4.68 17.61 17.85
CA PHE A 270 -4.92 17.50 19.30
C PHE A 270 -3.72 17.85 20.18
N LYS A 271 -2.54 18.10 19.60
CA LYS A 271 -1.43 18.73 20.33
C LYS A 271 -1.64 20.22 20.53
N ALA A 272 -2.48 20.85 19.71
CA ALA A 272 -2.77 22.27 19.86
C ALA A 272 -3.72 22.53 21.06
N PRO A 273 -3.56 23.65 21.78
CA PRO A 273 -4.48 24.03 22.85
C PRO A 273 -5.92 24.17 22.33
N ILE A 274 -6.91 23.77 23.13
CA ILE A 274 -8.34 23.79 22.74
C ILE A 274 -8.80 25.16 22.20
N LYS A 275 -8.24 26.26 22.75
CA LYS A 275 -8.55 27.63 22.33
C LYS A 275 -8.21 27.88 20.86
N VAL A 276 -7.14 27.28 20.36
CA VAL A 276 -6.72 27.34 18.96
C VAL A 276 -7.69 26.59 18.06
N LEU A 277 -8.40 25.58 18.57
CA LEU A 277 -9.33 24.77 17.78
C LEU A 277 -10.71 25.42 17.61
N HIS A 278 -11.11 26.37 18.47
CA HIS A 278 -12.45 26.98 18.42
C HIS A 278 -12.83 27.60 17.07
N PRO A 279 -11.94 28.34 16.37
CA PRO A 279 -12.28 28.85 15.04
C PRO A 279 -12.62 27.78 14.01
N LEU A 280 -12.11 26.55 14.16
CA LEU A 280 -12.46 25.45 13.26
C LEU A 280 -13.93 25.07 13.41
N LEU A 281 -14.47 25.09 14.64
CA LEU A 281 -15.86 24.73 14.89
C LEU A 281 -16.82 25.76 14.30
N THR A 282 -16.54 27.04 14.50
CA THR A 282 -17.37 28.10 13.90
C THR A 282 -17.26 28.05 12.37
N ALA A 283 -16.04 27.87 11.83
CA ALA A 283 -15.82 27.75 10.40
C ALA A 283 -16.62 26.59 9.77
N THR A 284 -16.64 25.40 10.38
CA THR A 284 -17.40 24.26 9.82
C THR A 284 -18.89 24.34 10.12
N GLN A 285 -19.31 24.84 11.28
CA GLN A 285 -20.73 24.87 11.68
C GLN A 285 -21.51 26.02 11.05
N GLU A 286 -20.98 27.23 11.14
CA GLU A 286 -21.64 28.47 10.70
C GLU A 286 -21.27 28.84 9.25
N GLY A 287 -20.19 28.24 8.72
CA GLY A 287 -19.61 28.66 7.46
C GLY A 287 -18.88 30.00 7.55
N SER A 288 -18.44 30.36 8.76
CA SER A 288 -17.71 31.60 9.04
C SER A 288 -16.88 31.53 10.31
N TYR A 289 -15.85 32.37 10.41
CA TYR A 289 -15.02 32.48 11.61
C TYR A 289 -14.62 33.93 11.88
N ASN A 290 -14.23 34.23 13.12
CA ASN A 290 -13.76 35.56 13.51
C ASN A 290 -12.23 35.62 13.49
N GLY A 291 -11.71 36.79 13.14
CA GLY A 291 -10.27 37.08 13.20
C GLY A 291 -9.79 37.33 14.63
N THR A 292 -8.53 37.73 14.75
CA THR A 292 -7.92 38.14 16.03
C THR A 292 -8.38 39.50 16.53
N GLU A 293 -8.92 40.34 15.65
CA GLU A 293 -9.42 41.68 15.97
C GLU A 293 -10.95 41.75 15.82
N ASN A 294 -11.54 42.87 16.25
CA ASN A 294 -12.97 43.16 16.08
C ASN A 294 -13.34 43.48 14.63
N PHE A 295 -13.20 42.49 13.75
CA PHE A 295 -13.76 42.50 12.40
C PHE A 295 -15.15 41.85 12.37
N GLY A 296 -15.88 42.06 11.27
CA GLY A 296 -16.96 41.15 10.89
C GLY A 296 -16.43 39.73 10.60
N ALA A 297 -17.34 38.76 10.55
CA ALA A 297 -16.97 37.37 10.31
C ALA A 297 -16.40 37.16 8.88
N PHE A 298 -15.41 36.28 8.76
CA PHE A 298 -14.86 35.82 7.49
C PHE A 298 -15.68 34.63 6.97
N PRO A 299 -16.05 34.58 5.68
CA PRO A 299 -16.72 33.41 5.11
C PRO A 299 -15.76 32.20 5.02
N TYR A 300 -16.30 31.00 5.24
CA TYR A 300 -15.60 29.73 5.10
C TYR A 300 -16.51 28.64 4.52
N GLN A 301 -16.09 28.05 3.40
CA GLN A 301 -16.78 26.98 2.67
C GLN A 301 -15.79 25.85 2.29
N GLY A 302 -14.64 25.82 2.97
CA GLY A 302 -13.56 24.86 2.75
C GLY A 302 -13.77 23.56 3.51
N ILE A 303 -12.87 22.63 3.30
CA ILE A 303 -12.81 21.35 4.01
C ILE A 303 -11.66 21.43 5.02
N VAL A 304 -11.92 21.00 6.25
CA VAL A 304 -10.89 20.79 7.26
C VAL A 304 -10.60 19.29 7.36
N LEU A 305 -9.36 18.91 7.06
CA LEU A 305 -8.82 17.57 7.20
C LEU A 305 -7.82 17.56 8.35
N ALA A 306 -8.07 16.75 9.36
CA ALA A 306 -7.15 16.56 10.48
C ALA A 306 -6.66 15.11 10.54
N HIS A 307 -5.49 14.89 11.12
CA HIS A 307 -5.01 13.55 11.42
C HIS A 307 -4.11 13.54 12.64
N SER A 308 -4.14 12.45 13.40
CA SER A 308 -3.35 12.29 14.63
C SER A 308 -3.17 10.80 14.97
N ASN A 309 -2.38 10.50 16.00
CA ASN A 309 -2.22 9.14 16.50
C ASN A 309 -3.34 8.73 17.48
N GLU A 310 -3.38 7.45 17.84
CA GLU A 310 -4.41 6.91 18.72
C GLU A 310 -4.30 7.43 20.16
N SER A 311 -3.09 7.56 20.70
CA SER A 311 -2.88 8.07 22.05
C SER A 311 -3.42 9.49 22.25
N GLU A 312 -3.19 10.38 21.28
CA GLU A 312 -3.70 11.75 21.29
C GLU A 312 -5.22 11.79 21.21
N TRP A 313 -5.80 10.98 20.31
CA TRP A 313 -7.24 10.87 20.19
C TRP A 313 -7.91 10.38 21.47
N LEU A 314 -7.37 9.34 22.10
CA LEU A 314 -7.90 8.81 23.36
C LEU A 314 -7.81 9.86 24.47
N GLN A 315 -6.67 10.52 24.63
CA GLN A 315 -6.51 11.61 25.61
C GLN A 315 -7.51 12.74 25.35
N PHE A 316 -7.68 13.15 24.09
CA PHE A 316 -8.62 14.20 23.71
C PHE A 316 -10.08 13.79 23.99
N LYS A 317 -10.46 12.55 23.64
CA LYS A 317 -11.81 12.01 23.83
C LYS A 317 -12.19 11.83 25.30
N HIS A 318 -11.24 11.47 26.17
CA HIS A 318 -11.50 11.31 27.60
C HIS A 318 -11.70 12.63 28.35
N ASN A 319 -11.27 13.75 27.77
CA ASN A 319 -11.45 15.06 28.39
C ASN A 319 -12.86 15.61 28.14
N LYS A 320 -13.67 15.70 29.20
CA LYS A 320 -15.06 16.20 29.13
C LYS A 320 -15.19 17.62 28.60
N ASN A 321 -14.16 18.46 28.72
CA ASN A 321 -14.18 19.82 28.17
C ASN A 321 -14.20 19.83 26.62
N ASN A 322 -13.86 18.70 26.00
CA ASN A 322 -13.78 18.54 24.55
C ASN A 322 -15.06 17.93 23.94
N GLU A 323 -16.10 17.65 24.73
CA GLU A 323 -17.31 16.95 24.27
C GLU A 323 -17.95 17.64 23.05
N ALA A 324 -18.02 18.98 23.06
CA ALA A 324 -18.54 19.76 21.95
C ALA A 324 -17.75 19.61 20.63
N PHE A 325 -16.46 19.24 20.69
CA PHE A 325 -15.65 18.97 19.50
C PHE A 325 -15.93 17.59 18.91
N LEU A 326 -16.30 16.60 19.74
CA LEU A 326 -16.45 15.21 19.29
C LEU A 326 -17.58 15.06 18.26
N ASP A 327 -18.70 15.77 18.46
CA ASP A 327 -19.83 15.75 17.51
C ASP A 327 -19.51 16.41 16.16
N ARG A 328 -18.43 17.20 16.11
CA ARG A 328 -17.99 17.94 14.92
C ARG A 328 -16.89 17.25 14.15
N ILE A 329 -16.53 16.02 14.54
CA ILE A 329 -15.44 15.26 13.93
C ILE A 329 -15.99 13.97 13.34
N LEU A 330 -15.78 13.76 12.04
CA LEU A 330 -16.00 12.46 11.41
C LEU A 330 -14.70 11.66 11.47
N VAL A 331 -14.68 10.63 12.32
CA VAL A 331 -13.51 9.75 12.48
C VAL A 331 -13.48 8.68 11.39
N VAL A 332 -12.42 8.68 10.60
CA VAL A 332 -12.09 7.59 9.66
C VAL A 332 -10.81 6.89 10.15
N LYS A 333 -10.95 5.61 10.52
CA LYS A 333 -9.80 4.78 10.90
C LYS A 333 -8.98 4.40 9.67
N VAL A 334 -7.67 4.46 9.80
CA VAL A 334 -6.66 4.13 8.79
C VAL A 334 -5.68 3.12 9.42
N PRO A 335 -6.08 1.84 9.54
CA PRO A 335 -5.22 0.80 10.09
C PRO A 335 -4.08 0.47 9.13
N TYR A 336 -3.08 -0.27 9.61
CA TYR A 336 -2.09 -0.89 8.73
C TYR A 336 -2.73 -1.95 7.82
N CYS A 337 -2.06 -2.27 6.71
CA CYS A 337 -2.48 -3.37 5.86
C CYS A 337 -2.38 -4.70 6.63
N LEU A 338 -3.44 -5.49 6.53
CA LEU A 338 -3.59 -6.80 7.19
C LEU A 338 -3.49 -7.97 6.21
N ARG A 339 -3.11 -7.70 4.96
CA ARG A 339 -2.99 -8.69 3.88
C ARG A 339 -1.57 -8.71 3.35
N VAL A 340 -1.01 -9.92 3.25
CA VAL A 340 0.41 -10.11 2.89
C VAL A 340 0.65 -9.65 1.46
N THR A 341 -0.23 -10.02 0.53
CA THR A 341 -0.09 -9.63 -0.88
C THR A 341 -0.12 -8.11 -1.04
N GLU A 342 -1.06 -7.40 -0.41
CA GLU A 342 -1.11 -5.94 -0.50
C GLU A 342 0.05 -5.25 0.24
N GLU A 343 0.52 -5.79 1.36
CA GLU A 343 1.73 -5.26 2.04
C GLU A 343 2.99 -5.42 1.16
N ARG A 344 3.11 -6.52 0.42
CA ARG A 344 4.19 -6.75 -0.54
C ARG A 344 4.19 -5.68 -1.64
N LEU A 345 3.01 -5.33 -2.18
CA LEU A 345 2.85 -4.26 -3.17
C LEU A 345 3.29 -2.89 -2.63
N ILE A 346 3.09 -2.62 -1.33
CA ILE A 346 3.60 -1.41 -0.68
C ILE A 346 5.12 -1.36 -0.76
N TYR A 347 5.80 -2.48 -0.48
CA TYR A 347 7.27 -2.53 -0.57
C TYR A 347 7.79 -2.46 -2.01
N GLU A 348 7.12 -3.11 -2.96
CA GLU A 348 7.46 -3.01 -4.39
C GLU A 348 7.36 -1.57 -4.89
N LYS A 349 6.29 -0.86 -4.52
CA LYS A 349 6.12 0.55 -4.84
C LYS A 349 7.27 1.39 -4.26
N LEU A 350 7.62 1.18 -2.99
CA LEU A 350 8.70 1.91 -2.33
C LEU A 350 10.07 1.65 -3.00
N LEU A 351 10.35 0.40 -3.38
CA LEU A 351 11.58 0.05 -4.09
C LEU A 351 11.65 0.69 -5.48
N ARG A 352 10.54 0.66 -6.22
CA ARG A 352 10.42 1.30 -7.55
C ARG A 352 10.68 2.82 -7.49
N GLU A 353 10.33 3.47 -6.38
CA GLU A 353 10.54 4.89 -6.15
C GLU A 353 11.95 5.22 -5.58
N SER A 354 12.85 4.23 -5.51
CA SER A 354 14.19 4.35 -4.92
C SER A 354 15.31 3.96 -5.90
N GLU A 355 16.55 4.30 -5.56
CA GLU A 355 17.76 3.85 -6.28
C GLU A 355 17.98 2.32 -6.17
N LEU A 356 17.25 1.63 -5.31
CA LEU A 356 17.29 0.17 -5.17
C LEU A 356 16.39 -0.57 -6.18
N SER A 357 15.69 0.16 -7.06
CA SER A 357 14.77 -0.43 -8.05
C SER A 357 15.43 -1.45 -8.98
N ASP A 358 16.68 -1.21 -9.37
CA ASP A 358 17.46 -2.10 -10.24
C ASP A 358 18.37 -3.06 -9.45
N SER A 359 18.40 -2.95 -8.12
CA SER A 359 19.26 -3.79 -7.28
C SER A 359 18.70 -5.22 -7.18
N PRO A 360 19.54 -6.27 -7.25
CA PRO A 360 19.08 -7.65 -7.13
C PRO A 360 18.34 -7.90 -5.82
N CYS A 361 17.09 -8.36 -5.94
CA CYS A 361 16.23 -8.74 -4.82
C CYS A 361 15.86 -10.20 -5.00
N ALA A 362 16.38 -11.07 -4.12
CA ALA A 362 16.10 -12.48 -4.19
C ALA A 362 14.60 -12.77 -3.95
N PRO A 363 14.07 -13.87 -4.52
CA PRO A 363 12.75 -14.38 -4.18
C PRO A 363 12.50 -14.48 -2.67
N GLU A 364 11.23 -14.41 -2.28
CA GLU A 364 10.75 -14.43 -0.89
C GLU A 364 11.22 -13.29 0.04
N VAL A 365 12.10 -12.36 -0.37
CA VAL A 365 12.53 -11.23 0.50
C VAL A 365 11.34 -10.36 0.90
N LEU A 366 10.63 -9.82 -0.09
CA LEU A 366 9.48 -8.94 0.18
C LEU A 366 8.35 -9.69 0.85
N GLU A 367 8.09 -10.91 0.39
CA GLU A 367 7.05 -11.78 0.92
C GLU A 367 7.29 -12.12 2.41
N ASN A 368 8.52 -12.51 2.80
CA ASN A 368 8.85 -12.80 4.20
C ASN A 368 8.75 -11.56 5.09
N LEU A 369 9.17 -10.39 4.60
CA LEU A 369 8.99 -9.13 5.33
C LEU A 369 7.50 -8.79 5.48
N SER A 370 6.68 -9.00 4.45
CA SER A 370 5.25 -8.79 4.49
C SER A 370 4.56 -9.75 5.46
N ARG A 371 4.91 -11.04 5.45
CA ARG A 371 4.39 -12.04 6.40
C ARG A 371 4.72 -11.65 7.83
N PHE A 372 5.98 -11.29 8.10
CA PHE A 372 6.38 -10.83 9.43
C PHE A 372 5.56 -9.63 9.90
N THR A 373 5.51 -8.57 9.09
CA THR A 373 4.87 -7.31 9.47
C THR A 373 3.37 -7.45 9.62
N VAL A 374 2.69 -8.16 8.70
CA VAL A 374 1.26 -8.44 8.83
C VAL A 374 0.97 -9.28 10.07
N ALA A 375 1.74 -10.34 10.34
CA ALA A 375 1.55 -11.17 11.53
C ALA A 375 1.65 -10.35 12.83
N THR A 376 2.54 -9.35 12.89
CA THR A 376 2.66 -8.47 14.07
C THR A 376 1.45 -7.55 14.30
N ARG A 377 0.62 -7.35 13.28
CA ARG A 377 -0.54 -6.42 13.29
C ARG A 377 -1.87 -7.12 13.55
N LEU A 378 -1.89 -8.45 13.44
CA LEU A 378 -3.05 -9.29 13.69
C LEU A 378 -3.19 -9.58 15.18
N THR A 379 -4.41 -9.46 15.70
CA THR A 379 -4.69 -9.84 17.09
C THR A 379 -4.62 -11.36 17.22
N PRO A 380 -3.94 -11.92 18.23
CA PRO A 380 -3.92 -13.36 18.48
C PRO A 380 -5.33 -13.93 18.62
N HIS A 381 -5.53 -15.16 18.13
CA HIS A 381 -6.80 -15.87 18.26
C HIS A 381 -6.61 -17.11 19.14
N GLU A 382 -7.51 -17.34 20.10
CA GLU A 382 -7.35 -18.41 21.10
C GLU A 382 -7.20 -19.82 20.48
N ASN A 383 -7.95 -20.08 19.42
CA ASN A 383 -8.06 -21.42 18.82
C ASN A 383 -7.41 -21.55 17.43
N SER A 384 -6.64 -20.55 16.98
CA SER A 384 -5.98 -20.61 15.67
C SER A 384 -4.61 -19.93 15.71
N PRO A 385 -3.56 -20.56 15.12
CA PRO A 385 -2.27 -19.91 14.94
C PRO A 385 -2.37 -18.60 14.15
N THR A 386 -1.51 -17.63 14.48
CA THR A 386 -1.42 -16.34 13.78
C THR A 386 -1.08 -16.52 12.30
N TYR A 387 -0.22 -17.48 11.96
CA TYR A 387 0.15 -17.76 10.57
C TYR A 387 -1.07 -18.22 9.73
N THR A 388 -1.91 -19.10 10.29
CA THR A 388 -3.16 -19.55 9.66
C THR A 388 -4.13 -18.38 9.47
N LYS A 389 -4.31 -17.55 10.51
CA LYS A 389 -5.15 -16.35 10.43
C LYS A 389 -4.67 -15.40 9.33
N MET A 390 -3.37 -15.13 9.25
CA MET A 390 -2.76 -14.27 8.23
C MET A 390 -3.07 -14.73 6.80
N ARG A 391 -2.93 -16.02 6.52
CA ARG A 391 -3.24 -16.60 5.20
C ARG A 391 -4.73 -16.49 4.83
N VAL A 392 -5.63 -16.65 5.82
CA VAL A 392 -7.07 -16.43 5.60
C VAL A 392 -7.38 -14.97 5.30
N TYR A 393 -6.71 -14.01 5.95
CA TYR A 393 -6.84 -12.58 5.60
C TYR A 393 -6.40 -12.30 4.18
N ASP A 394 -5.37 -13.00 3.71
CA ASP A 394 -4.87 -12.88 2.34
C ASP A 394 -5.73 -13.61 1.29
N GLY A 395 -6.84 -14.23 1.71
CA GLY A 395 -7.81 -14.87 0.80
C GLY A 395 -7.44 -16.30 0.40
N GLU A 396 -6.54 -16.97 1.14
CA GLU A 396 -6.21 -18.37 0.90
C GLU A 396 -7.30 -19.32 1.42
N ASN A 397 -7.52 -20.43 0.71
CA ASN A 397 -8.44 -21.48 1.15
C ASN A 397 -7.69 -22.53 1.97
N LEU A 398 -7.94 -22.56 3.29
CA LEU A 398 -7.26 -23.48 4.21
C LEU A 398 -8.14 -24.62 4.74
N LYS A 399 -9.37 -24.77 4.24
CA LYS A 399 -10.33 -25.74 4.78
C LYS A 399 -9.83 -27.18 4.76
N ASP A 400 -9.04 -27.54 3.75
CA ASP A 400 -8.52 -28.89 3.56
C ASP A 400 -7.12 -29.08 4.18
N THR A 401 -6.39 -27.99 4.42
CA THR A 401 -4.99 -28.02 4.89
C THR A 401 -4.83 -27.75 6.38
N ASP A 402 -5.73 -26.96 6.98
CA ASP A 402 -5.66 -26.63 8.40
C ASP A 402 -7.06 -26.66 9.05
N PRO A 403 -7.38 -27.71 9.85
CA PRO A 403 -8.67 -27.82 10.51
C PRO A 403 -8.92 -26.76 11.60
N LYS A 404 -7.88 -26.03 12.04
CA LYS A 404 -8.02 -24.91 12.99
C LYS A 404 -8.39 -23.60 12.30
N ALA A 405 -8.33 -23.54 10.96
CA ALA A 405 -8.67 -22.33 10.22
C ALA A 405 -10.15 -21.95 10.42
N LYS A 406 -10.38 -20.70 10.81
CA LYS A 406 -11.71 -20.09 10.93
C LYS A 406 -12.07 -19.28 9.69
N SER A 407 -13.34 -18.89 9.61
CA SER A 407 -13.79 -17.99 8.55
C SER A 407 -13.20 -16.58 8.73
N LEU A 408 -13.05 -15.83 7.64
CA LEU A 408 -12.57 -14.44 7.71
C LEU A 408 -13.46 -13.55 8.59
N GLN A 409 -14.79 -13.76 8.56
CA GLN A 409 -15.71 -13.00 9.39
C GLN A 409 -15.49 -13.28 10.88
N GLU A 410 -15.34 -14.55 11.27
CA GLU A 410 -15.05 -14.93 12.67
C GLU A 410 -13.75 -14.29 13.16
N TYR A 411 -12.70 -14.27 12.33
CA TYR A 411 -11.46 -13.60 12.72
C TYR A 411 -11.60 -12.08 12.85
N ARG A 412 -12.36 -11.43 11.96
CA ARG A 412 -12.63 -9.98 12.06
C ARG A 412 -13.44 -9.64 13.29
N ASP A 413 -14.43 -10.46 13.62
CA ASP A 413 -15.26 -10.30 14.81
C ASP A 413 -14.42 -10.46 16.09
N ALA A 414 -13.50 -11.44 16.11
CA ALA A 414 -12.58 -11.66 17.24
C ALA A 414 -11.48 -10.60 17.34
N GLY A 415 -10.96 -10.10 16.20
CA GLY A 415 -9.93 -9.06 16.15
C GLY A 415 -10.45 -7.68 16.57
N GLY A 416 -11.74 -7.43 16.37
CA GLY A 416 -12.41 -6.21 16.78
C GLY A 416 -12.10 -5.00 15.88
N VAL A 417 -12.59 -3.83 16.28
CA VAL A 417 -12.52 -2.59 15.48
C VAL A 417 -11.14 -1.91 15.47
N ASP A 418 -10.21 -2.39 16.28
CA ASP A 418 -8.86 -1.83 16.45
C ASP A 418 -7.77 -2.76 15.89
N GLU A 419 -8.16 -3.85 15.24
CA GLU A 419 -7.19 -4.72 14.56
C GLU A 419 -6.43 -3.96 13.46
N GLY A 420 -5.11 -4.12 13.42
CA GLY A 420 -4.24 -3.34 12.54
C GLY A 420 -3.90 -1.92 13.02
N MET A 421 -4.36 -1.51 14.20
CA MET A 421 -3.94 -0.24 14.83
C MET A 421 -2.61 -0.37 15.59
N ASN A 422 -2.15 -1.61 15.85
CA ASN A 422 -0.90 -1.91 16.54
C ASN A 422 0.00 -2.82 15.67
N GLY A 423 1.24 -3.01 16.11
CA GLY A 423 2.23 -3.84 15.42
C GLY A 423 3.29 -3.03 14.69
N ILE A 424 4.07 -3.70 13.85
CA ILE A 424 5.23 -3.10 13.19
C ILE A 424 4.81 -2.16 12.07
N SER A 425 5.34 -0.94 12.15
CA SER A 425 5.09 0.11 11.17
C SER A 425 5.75 -0.17 9.83
N THR A 426 5.16 0.34 8.75
CA THR A 426 5.76 0.33 7.41
C THR A 426 7.12 1.05 7.40
N ARG A 427 7.33 2.06 8.27
CA ARG A 427 8.62 2.76 8.41
C ARG A 427 9.72 1.87 8.98
N PHE A 428 9.40 1.04 9.98
CA PHE A 428 10.32 0.03 10.50
C PHE A 428 10.69 -0.97 9.42
N ALA A 429 9.69 -1.50 8.71
CA ALA A 429 9.90 -2.45 7.62
C ALA A 429 10.81 -1.88 6.53
N PHE A 430 10.61 -0.62 6.16
CA PHE A 430 11.46 0.06 5.18
C PHE A 430 12.91 0.21 5.64
N LYS A 431 13.15 0.55 6.92
CA LYS A 431 14.51 0.60 7.48
C LYS A 431 15.18 -0.76 7.41
N VAL A 432 14.48 -1.82 7.82
CA VAL A 432 14.97 -3.20 7.73
C VAL A 432 15.30 -3.59 6.30
N LEU A 433 14.42 -3.27 5.34
CA LEU A 433 14.65 -3.56 3.93
C LEU A 433 15.89 -2.81 3.41
N SER A 434 16.00 -1.52 3.72
CA SER A 434 17.16 -0.69 3.35
C SER A 434 18.46 -1.22 3.96
N GLU A 435 18.46 -1.62 5.22
CA GLU A 435 19.61 -2.25 5.88
C GLU A 435 19.95 -3.58 5.21
N THR A 436 18.94 -4.34 4.76
CA THR A 436 19.12 -5.64 4.08
C THR A 436 19.84 -5.48 2.74
N PHE A 437 19.42 -4.55 1.90
CA PHE A 437 20.09 -4.27 0.62
C PHE A 437 21.55 -3.83 0.80
N ASN A 438 21.87 -3.16 1.92
CA ASN A 438 23.18 -2.56 2.17
C ASN A 438 24.06 -3.37 3.14
N TYR A 439 23.67 -4.61 3.45
CA TYR A 439 24.39 -5.41 4.44
C TYR A 439 25.70 -6.01 3.91
N ASP A 440 25.73 -6.49 2.65
CA ASP A 440 26.97 -6.98 2.03
C ASP A 440 27.83 -5.79 1.61
N THR A 441 29.09 -5.77 2.05
CA THR A 441 30.03 -4.68 1.73
C THR A 441 30.50 -4.67 0.29
N LYS A 442 30.21 -5.73 -0.49
CA LYS A 442 30.71 -5.90 -1.85
C LYS A 442 29.59 -5.98 -2.90
N GLU A 443 28.32 -6.06 -2.51
CA GLU A 443 27.17 -5.96 -3.42
C GLU A 443 25.97 -5.31 -2.73
N VAL A 444 25.20 -4.50 -3.48
CA VAL A 444 23.91 -3.97 -3.01
C VAL A 444 22.83 -4.93 -3.47
N ALA A 445 22.40 -5.82 -2.60
CA ALA A 445 21.42 -6.86 -2.92
C ALA A 445 20.71 -7.33 -1.65
N ALA A 446 19.46 -7.76 -1.78
CA ALA A 446 18.68 -8.29 -0.66
C ALA A 446 18.44 -9.79 -0.81
N ASP A 447 18.62 -10.52 0.28
CA ASP A 447 18.32 -11.95 0.39
C ASP A 447 17.64 -12.31 1.72
N PRO A 448 16.86 -13.41 1.77
CA PRO A 448 16.06 -13.73 2.95
C PRO A 448 16.90 -14.06 4.19
N VAL A 449 18.13 -14.55 4.04
CA VAL A 449 19.00 -14.87 5.19
C VAL A 449 19.47 -13.60 5.88
N HIS A 450 19.95 -12.61 5.11
CA HIS A 450 20.26 -11.30 5.65
C HIS A 450 19.03 -10.60 6.22
N LEU A 451 17.89 -10.68 5.53
CA LEU A 451 16.63 -10.11 6.00
C LEU A 451 16.27 -10.62 7.41
N MET A 452 16.28 -11.94 7.61
CA MET A 452 15.98 -12.55 8.91
C MET A 452 16.98 -12.11 9.98
N TYR A 453 18.28 -12.10 9.67
CA TYR A 453 19.30 -11.64 10.60
C TYR A 453 19.08 -10.17 11.03
N ILE A 454 18.81 -9.28 10.07
CA ILE A 454 18.62 -7.85 10.31
C ILE A 454 17.31 -7.61 11.06
N LEU A 455 16.24 -8.33 10.73
CA LEU A 455 14.99 -8.33 11.48
C LEU A 455 15.24 -8.65 12.96
N GLU A 456 15.95 -9.75 13.27
CA GLU A 456 16.26 -10.11 14.65
C GLU A 456 17.04 -9.03 15.38
N GLN A 457 18.03 -8.41 14.73
CA GLN A 457 18.81 -7.32 15.31
C GLN A 457 17.96 -6.06 15.52
N ALA A 458 17.13 -5.70 14.54
CA ALA A 458 16.27 -4.52 14.60
C ALA A 458 15.24 -4.64 15.73
N ILE A 459 14.64 -5.82 15.90
CA ILE A 459 13.68 -6.11 16.99
C ILE A 459 14.33 -5.91 18.36
N ARG A 460 15.55 -6.42 18.57
CA ARG A 460 16.30 -6.25 19.83
C ARG A 460 16.69 -4.79 20.08
N ARG A 461 16.92 -3.99 19.04
CA ARG A 461 17.26 -2.57 19.16
C ARG A 461 16.05 -1.70 19.51
N GLU A 462 14.85 -2.07 19.06
CA GLU A 462 13.60 -1.35 19.37
C GLU A 462 13.17 -1.49 20.84
N GLN A 463 13.77 -2.42 21.61
CA GLN A 463 13.50 -2.62 23.04
C GLN A 463 12.00 -2.80 23.36
N PHE A 464 11.32 -3.65 22.59
CA PHE A 464 9.94 -4.02 22.86
C PHE A 464 9.77 -4.64 24.26
N PRO A 465 8.54 -4.66 24.82
CA PRO A 465 8.25 -5.48 25.99
C PRO A 465 8.75 -6.92 25.79
N LYS A 466 9.37 -7.52 26.81
CA LYS A 466 10.06 -8.83 26.69
C LYS A 466 9.21 -9.92 26.04
N GLU A 467 7.91 -9.95 26.34
CA GLU A 467 6.97 -10.90 25.77
C GLU A 467 6.75 -10.67 24.27
N VAL A 468 6.58 -9.42 23.84
CA VAL A 468 6.42 -9.03 22.43
C VAL A 468 7.70 -9.33 21.64
N GLU A 469 8.86 -8.98 22.21
CA GLU A 469 10.16 -9.30 21.61
C GLU A 469 10.33 -10.81 21.41
N ALA A 470 10.05 -11.60 22.45
CA ALA A 470 10.14 -13.05 22.38
C ALA A 470 9.19 -13.64 21.32
N ASN A 471 7.95 -13.16 21.25
CA ASN A 471 6.96 -13.61 20.27
C ASN A 471 7.38 -13.29 18.83
N TYR A 472 7.94 -12.10 18.57
CA TYR A 472 8.42 -11.73 17.24
C TYR A 472 9.64 -12.55 16.82
N LEU A 473 10.60 -12.75 17.73
CA LEU A 473 11.77 -13.59 17.48
C LEU A 473 11.41 -15.08 17.33
N ASP A 474 10.37 -15.55 18.03
CA ASP A 474 9.84 -16.89 17.81
C ASP A 474 9.23 -17.00 16.42
N PHE A 475 8.32 -16.10 16.03
CA PHE A 475 7.68 -16.13 14.71
C PHE A 475 8.68 -16.13 13.54
N ILE A 476 9.78 -15.37 13.65
CA ILE A 476 10.85 -15.39 12.65
C ILE A 476 11.48 -16.79 12.54
N ARG A 477 11.73 -17.46 13.67
CA ARG A 477 12.42 -18.75 13.70
C ARG A 477 11.49 -19.93 13.39
N SER A 478 10.32 -19.97 14.02
CA SER A 478 9.37 -21.08 13.95
C SER A 478 8.53 -21.08 12.67
N GLU A 479 8.18 -19.91 12.14
CA GLU A 479 7.34 -19.80 10.93
C GLU A 479 8.16 -19.37 9.71
N ILE A 480 8.84 -18.22 9.76
CA ILE A 480 9.50 -17.65 8.57
C ILE A 480 10.70 -18.51 8.15
N ALA A 481 11.64 -18.76 9.07
CA ALA A 481 12.86 -19.50 8.76
C ALA A 481 12.57 -20.96 8.40
N ALA A 482 11.67 -21.63 9.13
CA ALA A 482 11.29 -23.02 8.87
C ALA A 482 10.68 -23.19 7.46
N ARG A 483 9.71 -22.33 7.10
CA ARG A 483 9.05 -22.38 5.79
C ARG A 483 9.97 -21.94 4.67
N TYR A 484 10.85 -20.97 4.92
CA TYR A 484 11.85 -20.59 3.95
C TYR A 484 12.86 -21.72 3.69
N ALA A 485 13.22 -22.50 4.72
CA ALA A 485 14.07 -23.68 4.57
C ALA A 485 13.43 -24.74 3.66
N GLU A 486 12.12 -24.99 3.81
CA GLU A 486 11.37 -25.86 2.90
C GLU A 486 11.36 -25.31 1.46
N PHE A 487 11.04 -24.01 1.30
CA PHE A 487 11.00 -23.34 0.00
C PHE A 487 12.36 -23.41 -0.73
N ILE A 488 13.44 -22.98 -0.07
CA ILE A 488 14.77 -22.96 -0.69
C ILE A 488 15.28 -24.37 -0.96
N GLY A 489 14.92 -25.34 -0.12
CA GLY A 489 15.21 -26.76 -0.36
C GLY A 489 14.59 -27.23 -1.67
N HIS A 490 13.29 -26.98 -1.87
CA HIS A 490 12.63 -27.29 -3.13
C HIS A 490 13.23 -26.54 -4.32
N GLU A 491 13.61 -25.28 -4.13
CA GLU A 491 14.19 -24.48 -5.20
C GLU A 491 15.57 -24.98 -5.64
N ILE A 492 16.45 -25.28 -4.68
CA ILE A 492 17.77 -25.88 -4.90
C ILE A 492 17.60 -27.22 -5.61
N GLN A 493 16.72 -28.09 -5.10
CA GLN A 493 16.45 -29.41 -5.70
C GLN A 493 15.95 -29.28 -7.14
N LYS A 494 15.05 -28.33 -7.42
CA LYS A 494 14.53 -28.10 -8.78
C LYS A 494 15.61 -27.55 -9.72
N ALA A 495 16.41 -26.58 -9.27
CA ALA A 495 17.52 -26.04 -10.06
C ALA A 495 18.58 -27.12 -10.34
N TYR A 496 18.77 -28.05 -9.41
CA TYR A 496 19.62 -29.21 -9.57
C TYR A 496 19.03 -30.24 -10.54
N LEU A 497 17.76 -30.61 -10.43
CA LEU A 497 17.12 -31.61 -11.31
C LEU A 497 17.17 -31.21 -12.79
N GLU A 498 17.00 -29.92 -13.07
CA GLU A 498 17.12 -29.38 -14.42
C GLU A 498 18.53 -29.60 -15.01
N SER A 499 19.56 -29.79 -14.17
CA SER A 499 20.94 -30.11 -14.60
C SER A 499 21.16 -31.57 -14.95
N TYR A 500 20.23 -32.44 -14.52
CA TYR A 500 20.43 -33.88 -14.49
C TYR A 500 19.44 -34.66 -15.35
N SER A 501 19.32 -34.28 -16.62
CA SER A 501 18.66 -35.15 -17.61
C SER A 501 19.32 -36.54 -17.64
N GLU A 502 20.65 -36.61 -17.52
CA GLU A 502 21.42 -37.85 -17.54
C GLU A 502 21.28 -38.69 -16.26
N TYR A 503 21.21 -38.09 -15.07
CA TYR A 503 21.04 -38.88 -13.83
C TYR A 503 19.61 -39.36 -13.65
N GLY A 504 18.62 -38.52 -13.98
CA GLY A 504 17.23 -38.98 -14.10
C GLY A 504 17.11 -40.12 -15.11
N GLN A 505 17.84 -40.03 -16.24
CA GLN A 505 17.92 -41.11 -17.22
C GLN A 505 18.61 -42.37 -16.69
N ASN A 506 19.70 -42.24 -15.93
CA ASN A 506 20.40 -43.39 -15.34
C ASN A 506 19.55 -44.10 -14.29
N LEU A 507 18.86 -43.35 -13.42
CA LEU A 507 17.91 -43.92 -12.47
C LEU A 507 16.75 -44.62 -13.17
N PHE A 508 16.23 -44.02 -14.25
CA PHE A 508 15.21 -44.61 -15.10
C PHE A 508 15.70 -45.92 -15.72
N ASP A 509 16.84 -45.90 -16.40
CA ASP A 509 17.39 -47.06 -17.09
C ASP A 509 17.70 -48.21 -16.12
N ARG A 510 18.26 -47.89 -14.95
CA ARG A 510 18.54 -48.87 -13.89
C ARG A 510 17.25 -49.42 -13.27
N TYR A 511 16.25 -48.59 -13.00
CA TYR A 511 14.94 -49.04 -12.52
C TYR A 511 14.29 -50.02 -13.51
N ILE A 512 14.31 -49.70 -14.81
CA ILE A 512 13.78 -50.59 -15.86
C ILE A 512 14.52 -51.92 -15.88
N ALA A 513 15.85 -51.91 -15.84
CA ALA A 513 16.65 -53.13 -15.85
C ALA A 513 16.38 -54.02 -14.63
N TYR A 514 16.28 -53.43 -13.44
CA TYR A 514 15.96 -54.15 -12.21
C TYR A 514 14.53 -54.69 -12.22
N ALA A 515 13.56 -53.89 -12.68
CA ALA A 515 12.17 -54.29 -12.73
C ALA A 515 11.94 -55.42 -13.75
N ASP A 516 12.63 -55.39 -14.90
CA ASP A 516 12.58 -56.43 -15.92
C ASP A 516 13.16 -57.76 -15.41
N ALA A 517 14.38 -57.74 -14.85
CA ALA A 517 15.00 -58.93 -14.24
C ALA A 517 14.16 -59.51 -13.10
N TRP A 518 13.56 -58.65 -12.26
CA TRP A 518 12.67 -59.07 -11.18
C TRP A 518 11.35 -59.69 -11.71
N LEU A 519 10.81 -59.21 -12.82
CA LEU A 519 9.62 -59.80 -13.44
C LEU A 519 9.91 -61.15 -14.09
N GLU A 520 11.08 -61.30 -14.72
CA GLU A 520 11.51 -62.53 -15.40
C GLU A 520 12.09 -63.59 -14.45
N ASP A 521 12.24 -63.28 -13.17
CA ASP A 521 12.85 -64.17 -12.16
C ASP A 521 14.29 -64.56 -12.49
N GLN A 522 15.05 -63.60 -13.01
CA GLN A 522 16.45 -63.76 -13.37
C GLN A 522 17.35 -62.97 -12.43
N ASP A 523 18.53 -63.54 -12.14
CA ASP A 523 19.57 -62.84 -11.44
C ASP A 523 20.13 -61.72 -12.32
N PHE A 524 20.22 -60.50 -11.78
CA PHE A 524 20.77 -59.36 -12.51
C PHE A 524 22.25 -59.20 -12.18
N LYS A 525 23.10 -59.25 -13.20
CA LYS A 525 24.54 -58.96 -13.04
C LYS A 525 24.79 -57.49 -13.34
N ASP A 526 25.18 -56.74 -12.32
CA ASP A 526 25.51 -55.32 -12.45
C ASP A 526 26.77 -55.16 -13.35
N PRO A 527 26.68 -54.42 -14.48
CA PRO A 527 27.79 -54.27 -15.42
C PRO A 527 28.99 -53.50 -14.86
N ASP A 528 28.75 -52.60 -13.90
CA ASP A 528 29.75 -51.66 -13.38
C ASP A 528 30.52 -52.28 -12.21
N THR A 529 29.84 -53.06 -11.37
CA THR A 529 30.39 -53.66 -10.14
C THR A 529 30.63 -55.17 -10.24
N GLY A 530 30.01 -55.84 -11.22
CA GLY A 530 30.06 -57.28 -11.38
C GLY A 530 29.28 -58.08 -10.33
N GLN A 531 28.57 -57.41 -9.41
CA GLN A 531 27.73 -58.06 -8.41
C GLN A 531 26.52 -58.74 -9.04
N ILE A 532 26.14 -59.89 -8.49
CA ILE A 532 24.93 -60.62 -8.89
C ILE A 532 23.85 -60.29 -7.85
N LEU A 533 22.79 -59.65 -8.30
CA LEU A 533 21.63 -59.28 -7.50
C LEU A 533 20.55 -60.35 -7.72
N ASN A 534 20.23 -61.08 -6.66
CA ASN A 534 19.12 -62.02 -6.68
C ASN A 534 17.77 -61.29 -6.58
N ARG A 535 16.68 -62.02 -6.78
CA ARG A 535 15.30 -61.48 -6.75
C ARG A 535 14.97 -60.67 -5.48
N ASP A 536 15.43 -61.11 -4.31
CA ASP A 536 15.13 -60.45 -3.04
C ASP A 536 15.86 -59.10 -2.90
N ILE A 537 17.12 -59.04 -3.35
CA ILE A 537 17.91 -57.80 -3.36
C ILE A 537 17.32 -56.82 -4.37
N LEU A 538 16.96 -57.28 -5.58
CA LEU A 538 16.27 -56.46 -6.58
C LEU A 538 14.96 -55.89 -6.04
N ASN A 539 14.19 -56.68 -5.28
CA ASN A 539 12.97 -56.20 -4.66
C ASN A 539 13.23 -55.11 -3.61
N SER A 540 14.29 -55.24 -2.82
CA SER A 540 14.72 -54.22 -1.85
C SER A 540 15.07 -52.90 -2.56
N GLU A 541 15.92 -52.96 -3.60
CA GLU A 541 16.35 -51.80 -4.38
C GLU A 541 15.16 -51.09 -5.06
N LEU A 542 14.29 -51.84 -5.75
CA LEU A 542 13.08 -51.28 -6.38
C LEU A 542 12.13 -50.67 -5.34
N SER A 543 11.99 -51.31 -4.18
CA SER A 543 11.14 -50.81 -3.11
C SER A 543 11.63 -49.49 -2.51
N GLN A 544 12.95 -49.24 -2.50
CA GLN A 544 13.50 -47.96 -2.05
C GLN A 544 13.11 -46.78 -2.95
N ILE A 545 12.87 -47.06 -4.24
CA ILE A 545 12.47 -46.09 -5.25
C ILE A 545 10.94 -45.90 -5.22
N GLU A 546 10.18 -46.98 -5.05
CA GLU A 546 8.71 -46.99 -5.13
C GLU A 546 8.00 -46.50 -3.85
N LYS A 547 8.56 -46.80 -2.67
CA LYS A 547 7.94 -46.44 -1.37
C LYS A 547 7.76 -44.94 -1.16
N PRO A 548 8.76 -44.07 -1.45
CA PRO A 548 8.58 -42.61 -1.34
C PRO A 548 7.42 -42.08 -2.19
N ALA A 549 7.09 -42.77 -3.27
CA ALA A 549 6.00 -42.39 -4.16
C ALA A 549 4.62 -42.95 -3.76
N GLY A 550 4.55 -43.84 -2.77
CA GLY A 550 3.29 -44.39 -2.27
C GLY A 550 2.63 -45.41 -3.21
N ILE A 551 3.43 -46.16 -3.99
CA ILE A 551 2.90 -47.16 -4.94
C ILE A 551 2.21 -48.32 -4.19
N ALA A 552 0.89 -48.45 -4.36
CA ALA A 552 0.06 -49.44 -3.66
C ALA A 552 0.26 -50.88 -4.18
N ASN A 553 0.48 -51.05 -5.49
CA ASN A 553 0.72 -52.37 -6.10
C ASN A 553 2.01 -52.36 -6.93
N PRO A 554 3.17 -52.63 -6.30
CA PRO A 554 4.47 -52.60 -6.96
C PRO A 554 4.59 -53.54 -8.15
N LYS A 555 3.97 -54.73 -8.10
CA LYS A 555 4.08 -55.73 -9.16
C LYS A 555 3.41 -55.25 -10.45
N ASP A 556 2.21 -54.70 -10.35
CA ASP A 556 1.48 -54.19 -11.50
C ASP A 556 2.15 -52.92 -12.06
N PHE A 557 2.64 -52.05 -11.17
CA PHE A 557 3.39 -50.86 -11.56
C PHE A 557 4.66 -51.21 -12.35
N ARG A 558 5.50 -52.12 -11.83
CA ARG A 558 6.71 -52.60 -12.51
C ARG A 558 6.40 -53.16 -13.90
N ASN A 559 5.35 -53.98 -14.01
CA ASN A 559 4.94 -54.60 -15.27
C ASN A 559 4.42 -53.58 -16.29
N GLU A 560 3.62 -52.60 -15.86
CA GLU A 560 3.13 -51.51 -16.71
C GLU A 560 4.29 -50.68 -17.29
N VAL A 561 5.22 -50.30 -16.41
CA VAL A 561 6.39 -49.48 -16.73
C VAL A 561 7.35 -50.21 -17.69
N VAL A 562 7.69 -51.47 -17.41
CA VAL A 562 8.56 -52.26 -18.29
C VAL A 562 7.91 -52.46 -19.67
N LYS A 563 6.62 -52.79 -19.73
CA LYS A 563 5.88 -52.93 -21.01
C LYS A 563 5.79 -51.64 -21.81
N PHE A 564 5.62 -50.49 -21.14
CA PHE A 564 5.70 -49.20 -21.81
C PHE A 564 7.08 -49.00 -22.45
N THR A 565 8.12 -49.25 -21.67
CA THR A 565 9.52 -49.01 -22.08
C THR A 565 9.96 -49.94 -23.20
N LEU A 566 9.59 -51.22 -23.16
CA LEU A 566 9.85 -52.18 -24.24
C LEU A 566 9.13 -51.79 -25.54
N ARG A 567 7.88 -51.31 -25.46
CA ARG A 567 7.13 -50.80 -26.63
C ARG A 567 7.78 -49.54 -27.21
N ALA A 568 8.29 -48.65 -26.35
CA ALA A 568 9.00 -47.46 -26.78
C ALA A 568 10.37 -47.79 -27.41
N ARG A 569 11.15 -48.72 -26.83
CA ARG A 569 12.41 -49.23 -27.40
C ARG A 569 12.21 -49.82 -28.80
N ALA A 570 11.16 -50.62 -28.99
CA ALA A 570 10.84 -51.23 -30.27
C ALA A 570 10.54 -50.20 -31.37
N ARG A 571 9.96 -49.04 -31.01
CA ARG A 571 9.70 -47.93 -31.93
C ARG A 571 10.91 -47.03 -32.19
N ASN A 572 11.84 -46.95 -31.25
CA ASN A 572 13.00 -46.05 -31.27
C ASN A 572 14.34 -46.75 -31.57
N GLY A 573 14.33 -47.84 -32.33
CA GLY A 573 15.56 -48.51 -32.78
C GLY A 573 16.43 -49.06 -31.64
N GLY A 574 15.81 -49.51 -30.53
CA GLY A 574 16.50 -50.11 -29.40
C GLY A 574 16.92 -49.14 -28.29
N ARG A 575 16.69 -47.83 -28.44
CA ARG A 575 16.99 -46.84 -27.38
C ARG A 575 15.85 -46.70 -26.38
N ASN A 576 16.20 -46.58 -25.11
CA ASN A 576 15.24 -46.21 -24.07
C ASN A 576 14.62 -44.84 -24.37
N PRO A 577 13.34 -44.64 -24.04
CA PRO A 577 12.73 -43.33 -24.11
C PRO A 577 13.32 -42.41 -23.04
N ALA A 578 13.19 -41.10 -23.24
CA ALA A 578 13.57 -40.13 -22.22
C ALA A 578 12.80 -40.41 -20.92
N TRP A 579 13.46 -40.29 -19.76
CA TRP A 579 12.85 -40.59 -18.47
C TRP A 579 11.62 -39.74 -18.14
N THR A 580 11.47 -38.60 -18.80
CA THR A 580 10.30 -37.70 -18.71
C THR A 580 9.09 -38.17 -19.53
N SER A 581 9.24 -39.19 -20.37
CA SER A 581 8.20 -39.66 -21.29
C SER A 581 7.05 -40.42 -20.64
N TYR A 582 7.23 -40.92 -19.42
CA TYR A 582 6.21 -41.65 -18.68
C TYR A 582 5.97 -40.99 -17.32
N GLU A 583 4.84 -40.30 -17.21
CA GLU A 583 4.51 -39.42 -16.08
C GLU A 583 4.55 -40.14 -14.73
N LYS A 584 3.98 -41.34 -14.62
CA LYS A 584 3.98 -42.08 -13.34
C LYS A 584 5.38 -42.47 -12.86
N LEU A 585 6.29 -42.89 -13.75
CA LEU A 585 7.67 -43.22 -13.35
C LEU A 585 8.49 -41.95 -13.12
N ARG A 586 8.23 -40.89 -13.88
CA ARG A 586 8.83 -39.58 -13.66
C ARG A 586 8.56 -39.08 -12.24
N GLU A 587 7.31 -39.11 -11.77
CA GLU A 587 6.96 -38.71 -10.40
C GLU A 587 7.68 -39.55 -9.33
N VAL A 588 7.82 -40.85 -9.58
CA VAL A 588 8.52 -41.78 -8.68
C VAL A 588 10.01 -41.45 -8.59
N ILE A 589 10.66 -41.25 -9.75
CA ILE A 589 12.08 -40.88 -9.82
C ILE A 589 12.30 -39.51 -9.20
N GLU A 590 11.45 -38.52 -9.51
CA GLU A 590 11.50 -37.20 -8.90
C GLU A 590 11.42 -37.30 -7.38
N LYS A 591 10.43 -38.01 -6.82
CA LYS A 591 10.31 -38.22 -5.36
C LYS A 591 11.51 -38.93 -4.74
N ARG A 592 12.11 -39.91 -5.43
CA ARG A 592 13.34 -40.56 -4.97
C ARG A 592 14.52 -39.57 -4.95
N MET A 593 14.69 -38.78 -6.01
CA MET A 593 15.73 -37.76 -6.08
C MET A 593 15.56 -36.67 -5.03
N PHE A 594 14.31 -36.26 -4.75
CA PHE A 594 13.99 -35.30 -3.69
C PHE A 594 14.25 -35.84 -2.27
N GLY A 595 14.19 -37.16 -2.08
CA GLY A 595 14.41 -37.80 -0.78
C GLY A 595 15.88 -37.92 -0.35
N GLN A 596 16.85 -37.75 -1.26
CA GLN A 596 18.29 -37.88 -0.97
C GLN A 596 19.03 -36.56 -1.18
N VAL A 597 18.75 -35.57 -0.32
CA VAL A 597 19.47 -34.27 -0.31
C VAL A 597 20.99 -34.45 -0.11
N GLU A 598 21.40 -35.52 0.58
CA GLU A 598 22.80 -35.87 0.81
C GLU A 598 23.58 -36.15 -0.48
N ASP A 599 22.91 -36.69 -1.50
CA ASP A 599 23.54 -37.00 -2.79
C ASP A 599 23.78 -35.73 -3.64
N LEU A 600 23.10 -34.62 -3.32
CA LEU A 600 23.24 -33.32 -3.99
C LEU A 600 24.47 -32.54 -3.49
N LEU A 601 24.95 -32.85 -2.29
CA LEU A 601 25.96 -32.09 -1.56
C LEU A 601 27.31 -31.91 -2.25
N PRO A 602 27.89 -32.95 -2.91
CA PRO A 602 29.20 -32.82 -3.55
C PRO A 602 29.21 -31.77 -4.66
N VAL A 603 28.07 -31.61 -5.34
CA VAL A 603 27.91 -30.73 -6.51
C VAL A 603 27.59 -29.31 -6.08
N ILE A 604 26.65 -29.09 -5.15
CA ILE A 604 26.19 -27.75 -4.73
C ILE A 604 27.14 -27.06 -3.74
N SER A 605 28.02 -27.80 -3.06
CA SER A 605 28.95 -27.23 -2.08
C SER A 605 30.07 -26.44 -2.77
N PHE A 606 30.38 -25.24 -2.25
CA PHE A 606 31.42 -24.35 -2.78
C PHE A 606 32.85 -24.70 -2.30
N GLY A 607 33.05 -25.81 -1.56
CA GLY A 607 34.31 -26.11 -0.85
C GLY A 607 34.98 -27.47 -1.13
N SER A 608 34.40 -28.35 -1.94
CA SER A 608 34.99 -29.66 -2.29
C SER A 608 35.98 -29.55 -3.46
N LYS A 609 37.08 -30.33 -3.45
CA LYS A 609 37.90 -30.56 -4.66
C LYS A 609 37.02 -31.29 -5.68
N LYS A 610 36.66 -30.61 -6.77
CA LYS A 610 35.79 -31.14 -7.83
C LYS A 610 36.63 -31.61 -9.02
N ASP A 611 36.21 -32.71 -9.63
CA ASP A 611 36.63 -33.12 -10.97
C ASP A 611 35.91 -32.25 -12.03
N SER A 612 36.43 -32.24 -13.27
CA SER A 612 35.95 -31.31 -14.32
C SER A 612 34.45 -31.43 -14.65
N ALA A 613 33.86 -32.62 -14.47
CA ALA A 613 32.43 -32.85 -14.68
C ALA A 613 31.58 -32.19 -13.58
N THR A 614 31.96 -32.37 -12.30
CA THR A 614 31.26 -31.77 -11.16
C THR A 614 31.40 -30.25 -11.12
N GLU A 615 32.51 -29.71 -11.61
CA GLU A 615 32.72 -28.26 -11.71
C GLU A 615 31.78 -27.62 -12.73
N LYS A 616 31.62 -28.24 -13.91
CA LYS A 616 30.65 -27.80 -14.92
C LYS A 616 29.21 -27.85 -14.40
N GLN A 617 28.83 -28.95 -13.75
CA GLN A 617 27.50 -29.10 -13.16
C GLN A 617 27.20 -28.05 -12.09
N HIS A 618 28.19 -27.71 -11.26
CA HIS A 618 28.06 -26.64 -10.28
C HIS A 618 27.87 -25.27 -10.95
N ALA A 619 28.60 -24.98 -12.04
CA ALA A 619 28.42 -23.75 -12.80
C ALA A 619 26.99 -23.65 -13.38
N ASP A 620 26.49 -24.73 -13.99
CA ASP A 620 25.14 -24.76 -14.55
C ASP A 620 24.03 -24.66 -13.47
N PHE A 621 24.31 -25.13 -12.25
CA PHE A 621 23.43 -24.93 -11.09
C PHE A 621 23.38 -23.46 -10.67
N VAL A 622 24.55 -22.83 -10.53
CA VAL A 622 24.65 -21.40 -10.16
C VAL A 622 23.97 -20.52 -11.20
N GLU A 623 24.19 -20.77 -12.50
CA GLU A 623 23.57 -20.00 -13.58
C GLU A 623 22.04 -20.07 -13.53
N ARG A 624 21.47 -21.25 -13.26
CA ARG A 624 20.02 -21.42 -13.10
C ARG A 624 19.45 -20.70 -11.89
N MET A 625 20.14 -20.78 -10.75
CA MET A 625 19.74 -20.00 -9.59
C MET A 625 19.81 -18.50 -9.90
N THR A 626 20.82 -18.05 -10.64
CA THR A 626 20.88 -16.65 -11.07
C THR A 626 19.76 -16.26 -12.04
N ALA A 627 19.35 -17.16 -12.94
CA ALA A 627 18.18 -16.95 -13.79
C ALA A 627 16.86 -16.84 -12.98
N ARG A 628 16.82 -17.34 -11.74
CA ARG A 628 15.69 -17.21 -10.81
C ARG A 628 15.74 -15.97 -9.91
N GLY A 629 16.71 -15.07 -10.13
CA GLY A 629 16.80 -13.78 -9.45
C GLY A 629 17.84 -13.71 -8.32
N TYR A 630 18.69 -14.72 -8.16
CA TYR A 630 19.75 -14.73 -7.14
C TYR A 630 21.11 -14.24 -7.68
N THR A 631 21.89 -13.52 -6.86
CA THR A 631 23.31 -13.31 -7.17
C THR A 631 24.13 -14.57 -6.86
N VAL A 632 25.29 -14.73 -7.50
CA VAL A 632 26.21 -15.86 -7.23
C VAL A 632 26.57 -15.97 -5.73
N ARG A 633 26.68 -14.83 -5.04
CA ARG A 633 26.98 -14.77 -3.62
C ARG A 633 25.80 -15.18 -2.75
N GLN A 634 24.61 -14.76 -3.12
CA GLN A 634 23.39 -15.19 -2.48
C GLN A 634 23.25 -16.71 -2.61
N VAL A 635 23.47 -17.29 -3.79
CA VAL A 635 23.44 -18.75 -3.99
C VAL A 635 24.39 -19.47 -3.02
N ARG A 636 25.64 -19.01 -2.93
CA ARG A 636 26.61 -19.56 -1.97
C ARG A 636 26.11 -19.50 -0.53
N ARG A 637 25.62 -18.34 -0.10
CA ARG A 637 25.13 -18.12 1.27
C ARG A 637 23.90 -18.97 1.57
N LEU A 638 22.99 -19.10 0.62
CA LEU A 638 21.75 -19.86 0.74
C LEU A 638 22.03 -21.35 0.87
N VAL A 639 22.93 -21.90 0.05
CA VAL A 639 23.38 -23.29 0.18
C VAL A 639 24.03 -23.51 1.55
N ASP A 640 24.97 -22.66 1.96
CA ASP A 640 25.63 -22.79 3.26
C ASP A 640 24.64 -22.69 4.44
N TRP A 641 23.63 -21.83 4.34
CA TRP A 641 22.59 -21.66 5.35
C TRP A 641 21.65 -22.87 5.40
N TYR A 642 21.13 -23.32 4.25
CA TYR A 642 20.26 -24.49 4.15
C TYR A 642 20.93 -25.74 4.72
N MET A 643 22.23 -25.90 4.44
CA MET A 643 23.04 -27.00 4.98
C MET A 643 23.18 -26.99 6.50
N ARG A 644 23.18 -25.82 7.13
CA ARG A 644 23.22 -25.72 8.60
C ARG A 644 21.87 -26.04 9.22
N VAL A 645 20.79 -25.55 8.61
CA VAL A 645 19.43 -25.80 9.10
C VAL A 645 19.09 -27.28 9.02
N ASN A 646 19.36 -27.95 7.89
CA ASN A 646 19.11 -29.38 7.72
C ASN A 646 19.99 -30.30 8.58
N LYS A 647 21.14 -29.83 9.07
CA LYS A 647 21.98 -30.62 10.00
C LYS A 647 21.60 -30.43 11.47
N ALA A 648 20.84 -29.39 11.77
CA ALA A 648 20.43 -29.02 13.12
C ALA A 648 19.01 -29.49 13.48
N GLY A 649 18.17 -29.77 12.46
CA GLY A 649 16.93 -30.55 12.58
C GLY A 649 17.20 -32.02 12.31
#